data_AF-D0LRL6-F1
#
_entry.id   AF-D0LRL6-F1
#
_cell.length_a   1.000
_cell.length_b   1.000
_cell.length_c   1.000
_cell.angle_alpha   90.00
_cell.angle_beta   90.00
_cell.angle_gamma   90.00
#
_symmetry.space_group_name_H-M   'P 1'
#
loop_
_entity.id
_entity.type
_entity.pdbx_description
1 polymer ?
#
loop_
_entity_poly.entity_id
_entity_poly.type
_entity_poly.pdbx_seq_one_letter_code
_entity_poly.pdbx_strand_id
1 'polypeptide(L)'
;MKTESSNGIEQFKTRKGRQSVYTNPLRLLAAMALAAMVSACAIDAPGGADTSAGIAAEPAGTCEHEPCEAGGPLDPACDDCVLTVCDEDAFCCEVEWDDLCVENAEILCGLDCGIEECEHDVCVTGTPLSETCDPCVTQVCDANAACCSTGWDDSCVAAAEALCGVDCGVAPVCGDGTCDAAAGEDCTTCEVDCGPCGGECEHDLCDAGTPLDPSCDTCVADVCELDSFCCEVEWDDVCVGLAVDTCGIDCGVEPGCGDGVCDPSLGEDCNTCSADCGPCGGECEHGFCDIGPPLDPTCDTCAADVCAADDFCCTVEWDDVCVGLAVDLCGVDCGVEPGCGDGVCDPSVGEDCNTCSADCGPCGGECEHDFCDAGAPLDPACDTCAADVCAIDDFCCTVEWDDVCVGLAEDTCGLDCGGAGECEHDLCEAGSPLEPTCDACVAGVCAQDSFCCDEAWDASCVAAAEALCGLECGGGECEHDLCEAGTPLDPTCDECVNEVCAIDSFCCEVEWDDLCVGLAEDTCGLDCGGGGDECEHGLCETGAPLDPTCDDCAQTVCDADSFCCEVAWDGICVGLAESLCGIECTAPPECGDGVCEGDENCVTCASDCGECAECPHDVCESGAAMPFGCNTCVPIICKIDSFCCDVSWDSLCVGLVPEHCGRSCE
;
A
#
# COMPACT_ATOMS: atom_id res chain seq x y z
N MET A 1 -42.96 -3.68 30.79
CA MET A 1 -44.16 -4.48 31.15
C MET A 1 -45.42 -3.69 30.81
N LYS A 2 -46.30 -4.16 29.88
CA LYS A 2 -47.68 -3.67 29.62
C LYS A 2 -47.80 -2.17 29.22
N THR A 3 -48.63 -1.72 28.27
CA THR A 3 -49.90 -2.19 27.68
C THR A 3 -49.92 -1.80 26.18
N GLU A 4 -50.25 -2.67 25.22
CA GLU A 4 -51.60 -3.13 24.80
C GLU A 4 -52.53 -2.08 24.14
N SER A 5 -53.05 -2.46 22.96
CA SER A 5 -54.30 -2.00 22.29
C SER A 5 -54.30 -0.59 21.65
N SER A 6 -54.92 -0.33 20.48
CA SER A 6 -55.94 -1.06 19.70
C SER A 6 -55.70 -0.86 18.20
N ASN A 7 -55.72 -1.84 17.29
CA ASN A 7 -56.83 -2.71 16.88
C ASN A 7 -57.97 -2.02 16.07
N GLY A 8 -57.80 -1.97 14.74
CA GLY A 8 -58.87 -2.26 13.77
C GLY A 8 -59.61 -1.10 13.09
N ILE A 9 -59.86 -1.23 11.77
CA ILE A 9 -61.16 -1.69 11.20
C ILE A 9 -61.08 -1.72 9.66
N GLU A 10 -61.39 -2.88 9.05
CA GLU A 10 -61.72 -2.96 7.61
C GLU A 10 -63.05 -2.24 7.31
N GLN A 11 -63.18 -1.61 6.12
CA GLN A 11 -64.22 -2.01 5.14
C GLN A 11 -64.26 -1.20 3.84
N PHE A 12 -64.14 -1.92 2.72
CA PHE A 12 -65.01 -1.87 1.53
C PHE A 12 -65.82 -0.59 1.23
N LYS A 13 -65.56 0.00 0.05
CA LYS A 13 -66.63 0.22 -0.98
C LYS A 13 -66.08 0.50 -2.37
N THR A 14 -66.73 -0.10 -3.37
CA THR A 14 -66.45 0.08 -4.80
C THR A 14 -67.55 0.84 -5.54
N ARG A 15 -67.17 1.44 -6.69
CA ARG A 15 -67.96 1.79 -7.90
C ARG A 15 -68.58 3.20 -8.08
N LYS A 16 -68.44 3.64 -9.36
CA LYS A 16 -69.11 4.72 -10.14
C LYS A 16 -68.50 6.13 -9.96
N GLY A 17 -68.20 6.92 -11.01
CA GLY A 17 -68.01 6.63 -12.44
C GLY A 17 -68.66 7.62 -13.43
N ARG A 18 -67.92 7.90 -14.53
CA ARG A 18 -68.38 8.28 -15.89
C ARG A 18 -68.82 9.75 -16.17
N GLN A 19 -68.04 10.48 -16.98
CA GLN A 19 -68.38 11.16 -18.26
C GLN A 19 -67.21 12.11 -18.69
N SER A 20 -66.60 12.01 -19.89
CA SER A 20 -67.03 12.49 -21.23
C SER A 20 -66.90 14.05 -21.38
N VAL A 21 -66.36 14.68 -22.44
CA VAL A 21 -66.32 14.38 -23.90
C VAL A 21 -65.28 15.25 -24.69
N TYR A 22 -64.95 14.84 -25.94
CA TYR A 22 -64.40 15.64 -27.10
C TYR A 22 -62.93 16.12 -27.06
N THR A 23 -62.13 16.17 -28.15
CA THR A 23 -62.37 16.05 -29.62
C THR A 23 -61.24 15.29 -30.36
N ASN A 24 -61.51 14.82 -31.59
CA ASN A 24 -60.59 14.15 -32.53
C ASN A 24 -60.49 15.01 -33.84
N PRO A 25 -59.46 14.89 -34.71
CA PRO A 25 -59.71 14.13 -35.96
C PRO A 25 -58.49 13.48 -36.69
N LEU A 26 -58.69 12.22 -37.15
CA LEU A 26 -58.27 11.62 -38.45
C LEU A 26 -56.77 11.29 -38.73
N ARG A 27 -56.38 10.27 -39.54
CA ARG A 27 -56.91 8.91 -39.91
C ARG A 27 -56.00 8.20 -40.95
N LEU A 28 -56.23 6.88 -41.17
CA LEU A 28 -55.66 5.92 -42.18
C LEU A 28 -54.28 5.32 -41.81
N LEU A 29 -53.94 4.03 -42.03
CA LEU A 29 -54.66 2.75 -42.35
C LEU A 29 -53.69 1.59 -41.96
N ALA A 30 -54.03 0.66 -41.08
CA ALA A 30 -54.54 -0.72 -41.34
C ALA A 30 -53.62 -1.70 -42.13
N ALA A 31 -53.53 -3.02 -41.89
CA ALA A 31 -53.82 -3.98 -40.79
C ALA A 31 -53.81 -5.43 -41.38
N MET A 32 -53.75 -6.44 -40.48
CA MET A 32 -54.25 -7.85 -40.59
C MET A 32 -53.33 -8.97 -41.16
N ALA A 33 -53.41 -10.25 -40.74
CA ALA A 33 -53.91 -10.86 -39.47
C ALA A 33 -53.73 -12.42 -39.36
N LEU A 34 -53.35 -12.91 -38.16
CA LEU A 34 -53.75 -14.18 -37.49
C LEU A 34 -53.34 -15.61 -37.97
N ALA A 35 -53.29 -16.49 -36.94
CA ALA A 35 -53.55 -17.95 -36.88
C ALA A 35 -52.38 -18.95 -37.09
N ALA A 36 -52.28 -20.11 -36.42
CA ALA A 36 -52.90 -20.65 -35.18
C ALA A 36 -52.20 -21.98 -34.75
N MET A 37 -52.22 -22.36 -33.46
CA MET A 37 -51.71 -23.66 -32.97
C MET A 37 -52.79 -24.44 -32.18
N VAL A 38 -53.10 -25.70 -32.56
CA VAL A 38 -53.81 -26.71 -31.72
C VAL A 38 -53.52 -28.16 -32.19
N SER A 39 -53.00 -29.03 -31.30
CA SER A 39 -53.04 -30.54 -31.26
C SER A 39 -52.56 -31.38 -32.48
N ALA A 40 -51.90 -32.54 -32.33
CA ALA A 40 -52.24 -33.64 -31.41
C ALA A 40 -51.15 -34.74 -31.24
N CYS A 41 -51.20 -35.38 -30.07
CA CYS A 41 -50.72 -36.70 -29.59
C CYS A 41 -49.87 -37.70 -30.44
N ALA A 42 -49.02 -38.43 -29.71
CA ALA A 42 -48.13 -39.53 -30.08
C ALA A 42 -48.79 -40.83 -30.63
N ILE A 43 -47.94 -41.77 -31.12
CA ILE A 43 -47.90 -43.22 -30.76
C ILE A 43 -46.64 -43.90 -31.37
N ASP A 44 -45.94 -44.69 -30.53
CA ASP A 44 -44.97 -45.80 -30.70
C ASP A 44 -44.08 -46.04 -31.94
N ALA A 45 -42.87 -46.54 -31.62
CA ALA A 45 -41.85 -47.10 -32.51
C ALA A 45 -42.19 -48.56 -32.97
N PRO A 46 -41.40 -49.22 -33.87
CA PRO A 46 -40.11 -49.79 -33.44
C PRO A 46 -38.98 -49.88 -34.49
N GLY A 47 -37.74 -49.61 -34.04
CA GLY A 47 -36.55 -50.45 -34.27
C GLY A 47 -35.86 -50.51 -35.65
N GLY A 48 -34.57 -50.15 -35.66
CA GLY A 48 -33.53 -51.00 -36.29
C GLY A 48 -32.58 -50.36 -37.31
N ALA A 49 -31.30 -50.34 -36.94
CA ALA A 49 -30.09 -50.34 -37.80
C ALA A 49 -29.81 -49.12 -38.71
N ASP A 50 -28.85 -48.31 -38.26
CA ASP A 50 -27.53 -48.21 -38.89
C ASP A 50 -27.45 -48.27 -40.43
N THR A 51 -27.24 -47.11 -41.06
CA THR A 51 -26.26 -46.97 -42.16
C THR A 51 -25.94 -45.50 -42.38
N SER A 52 -24.65 -45.18 -42.44
CA SER A 52 -24.16 -43.87 -42.88
C SER A 52 -24.38 -43.67 -44.38
N ALA A 53 -24.87 -42.49 -44.76
CA ALA A 53 -24.81 -41.95 -46.11
C ALA A 53 -25.02 -40.43 -46.03
N GLY A 54 -23.93 -39.67 -46.18
CA GLY A 54 -23.97 -38.21 -46.07
C GLY A 54 -24.88 -37.57 -47.11
N ILE A 55 -25.60 -36.53 -46.68
CA ILE A 55 -26.16 -35.53 -47.59
C ILE A 55 -24.98 -34.64 -47.95
N ALA A 56 -24.59 -34.59 -49.23
CA ALA A 56 -23.54 -33.69 -49.66
C ALA A 56 -24.03 -32.24 -49.57
N ALA A 57 -23.52 -31.49 -48.60
CA ALA A 57 -23.47 -30.05 -48.69
C ALA A 57 -22.46 -29.66 -49.79
N GLU A 58 -22.76 -28.60 -50.53
CA GLU A 58 -21.78 -27.93 -51.39
C GLU A 58 -20.78 -27.20 -50.47
N PRO A 59 -19.51 -27.01 -50.88
CA PRO A 59 -18.44 -26.69 -49.93
C PRO A 59 -18.65 -25.32 -49.27
N ALA A 60 -18.25 -25.23 -47.99
CA ALA A 60 -18.05 -23.96 -47.31
C ALA A 60 -17.15 -23.05 -48.15
N GLY A 61 -17.38 -21.74 -48.07
CA GLY A 61 -16.53 -20.78 -48.76
C GLY A 61 -15.14 -20.79 -48.13
N THR A 62 -14.07 -20.76 -48.92
CA THR A 62 -12.74 -20.51 -48.35
C THR A 62 -12.76 -19.15 -47.65
N CYS A 63 -12.33 -19.11 -46.38
CA CYS A 63 -12.12 -17.88 -45.62
C CYS A 63 -11.19 -16.90 -46.36
N GLU A 64 -11.23 -15.61 -46.02
CA GLU A 64 -10.41 -14.58 -46.69
C GLU A 64 -8.92 -14.73 -46.37
N HIS A 65 -8.62 -15.17 -45.14
CA HIS A 65 -7.35 -15.72 -44.64
C HIS A 65 -7.65 -16.96 -43.78
N GLU A 66 -6.63 -17.65 -43.26
CA GLU A 66 -6.85 -18.79 -42.36
C GLU A 66 -7.24 -18.31 -40.94
N PRO A 67 -8.00 -19.10 -40.15
CA PRO A 67 -8.43 -18.69 -38.80
C PRO A 67 -7.27 -18.45 -37.81
N CYS A 68 -6.10 -19.03 -38.11
CA CYS A 68 -4.85 -18.84 -37.36
C CYS A 68 -4.02 -17.62 -37.83
N GLU A 69 -4.55 -16.80 -38.73
CA GLU A 69 -3.91 -15.55 -39.18
C GLU A 69 -4.78 -14.36 -38.75
N ALA A 70 -4.20 -13.37 -38.07
CA ALA A 70 -4.88 -12.11 -37.78
C ALA A 70 -5.13 -11.30 -39.08
N GLY A 71 -6.28 -10.65 -39.20
CA GLY A 71 -6.71 -9.97 -40.42
C GLY A 71 -8.11 -9.35 -40.38
N GLY A 72 -8.76 -9.30 -41.54
CA GLY A 72 -10.11 -8.74 -41.66
C GLY A 72 -11.17 -9.68 -41.08
N PRO A 73 -12.38 -9.18 -40.75
CA PRO A 73 -13.41 -10.04 -40.16
C PRO A 73 -13.79 -11.19 -41.10
N LEU A 74 -13.76 -12.42 -40.58
CA LEU A 74 -14.06 -13.63 -41.35
C LEU A 74 -15.59 -13.89 -41.42
N ASP A 75 -16.05 -14.44 -42.56
CA ASP A 75 -17.46 -14.79 -42.76
C ASP A 75 -17.81 -16.03 -41.90
N PRO A 76 -18.80 -15.98 -40.99
CA PRO A 76 -19.21 -17.13 -40.17
C PRO A 76 -19.61 -18.39 -40.98
N ALA A 77 -19.84 -18.26 -42.29
CA ALA A 77 -20.12 -19.40 -43.17
C ALA A 77 -18.87 -19.98 -43.89
N CYS A 78 -17.66 -19.51 -43.56
CA CYS A 78 -16.42 -19.94 -44.21
C CYS A 78 -15.78 -21.18 -43.55
N ASP A 79 -15.82 -21.28 -42.23
CA ASP A 79 -15.35 -22.44 -41.47
C ASP A 79 -16.22 -22.68 -40.21
N ASP A 80 -16.35 -23.94 -39.78
CA ASP A 80 -17.15 -24.31 -38.60
C ASP A 80 -16.52 -23.77 -37.29
N CYS A 81 -15.19 -23.61 -37.23
CA CYS A 81 -14.50 -22.96 -36.12
C CYS A 81 -14.76 -21.45 -36.12
N VAL A 82 -14.66 -20.80 -37.28
CA VAL A 82 -14.97 -19.36 -37.41
C VAL A 82 -16.38 -19.09 -36.90
N LEU A 83 -17.38 -19.91 -37.28
CA LEU A 83 -18.74 -19.81 -36.72
C LEU A 83 -18.77 -19.91 -35.18
N THR A 84 -17.97 -20.79 -34.60
CA THR A 84 -17.92 -20.99 -33.13
C THR A 84 -17.29 -19.79 -32.44
N VAL A 85 -16.20 -19.22 -32.98
CA VAL A 85 -15.60 -17.98 -32.48
C VAL A 85 -16.58 -16.80 -32.64
N CYS A 86 -17.27 -16.67 -33.78
CA CYS A 86 -18.28 -15.62 -34.00
C CYS A 86 -19.50 -15.72 -33.07
N ASP A 87 -19.87 -16.93 -32.63
CA ASP A 87 -21.02 -17.17 -31.74
C ASP A 87 -20.68 -16.81 -30.28
N GLU A 88 -19.39 -16.86 -29.88
CA GLU A 88 -18.90 -16.41 -28.57
C GLU A 88 -18.52 -14.91 -28.59
N ASP A 89 -17.78 -14.44 -29.61
CA ASP A 89 -17.45 -13.03 -29.82
C ASP A 89 -17.81 -12.54 -31.23
N ALA A 90 -18.83 -11.68 -31.30
CA ALA A 90 -19.27 -11.05 -32.54
C ALA A 90 -18.26 -10.03 -33.11
N PHE A 91 -17.33 -9.51 -32.30
CA PHE A 91 -16.29 -8.56 -32.74
C PHE A 91 -15.43 -9.18 -33.85
N CYS A 92 -15.02 -10.43 -33.69
CA CYS A 92 -14.21 -11.19 -34.64
C CYS A 92 -14.78 -11.24 -36.06
N CYS A 93 -16.11 -11.11 -36.20
CA CYS A 93 -16.82 -11.33 -37.46
C CYS A 93 -17.64 -10.11 -37.93
N GLU A 94 -17.79 -9.08 -37.08
CA GLU A 94 -18.38 -7.78 -37.45
C GLU A 94 -17.35 -6.65 -37.59
N VAL A 95 -16.17 -6.75 -36.95
CA VAL A 95 -15.18 -5.67 -36.87
C VAL A 95 -13.81 -6.07 -37.45
N GLU A 96 -13.07 -6.96 -36.79
CA GLU A 96 -11.69 -7.35 -37.14
C GLU A 96 -11.36 -8.71 -36.53
N TRP A 97 -10.52 -9.52 -37.18
CA TRP A 97 -10.07 -10.82 -36.67
C TRP A 97 -8.67 -10.64 -36.08
N ASP A 98 -8.58 -10.27 -34.81
CA ASP A 98 -7.32 -9.95 -34.13
C ASP A 98 -6.67 -11.17 -33.44
N ASP A 99 -5.60 -10.93 -32.68
CA ASP A 99 -4.86 -11.99 -31.99
C ASP A 99 -5.71 -12.72 -30.93
N LEU A 100 -6.72 -12.05 -30.33
CA LEU A 100 -7.66 -12.67 -29.40
C LEU A 100 -8.66 -13.58 -30.15
N CYS A 101 -9.05 -13.22 -31.37
CA CYS A 101 -9.83 -14.11 -32.24
C CYS A 101 -9.03 -15.36 -32.66
N VAL A 102 -7.70 -15.25 -32.80
CA VAL A 102 -6.81 -16.39 -33.05
C VAL A 102 -6.70 -17.28 -31.80
N GLU A 103 -6.46 -16.71 -30.61
CA GLU A 103 -6.42 -17.46 -29.34
C GLU A 103 -7.76 -18.19 -29.06
N ASN A 104 -8.89 -17.51 -29.29
CA ASN A 104 -10.21 -18.13 -29.21
C ASN A 104 -10.39 -19.30 -30.20
N ALA A 105 -9.79 -19.22 -31.39
CA ALA A 105 -9.80 -20.33 -32.34
C ALA A 105 -9.01 -21.55 -31.83
N GLU A 106 -7.95 -21.35 -31.06
CA GLU A 106 -7.24 -22.44 -30.37
C GLU A 106 -8.09 -23.05 -29.26
N ILE A 107 -8.55 -22.22 -28.32
CA ILE A 107 -9.24 -22.66 -27.10
C ILE A 107 -10.60 -23.32 -27.40
N LEU A 108 -11.39 -22.72 -28.29
CA LEU A 108 -12.77 -23.17 -28.55
C LEU A 108 -12.83 -24.30 -29.58
N CYS A 109 -11.94 -24.30 -30.56
CA CYS A 109 -11.96 -25.27 -31.67
C CYS A 109 -10.91 -26.38 -31.56
N GLY A 110 -9.90 -26.23 -30.70
CA GLY A 110 -8.73 -27.09 -30.66
C GLY A 110 -7.89 -27.00 -31.93
N LEU A 111 -7.82 -25.81 -32.54
CA LEU A 111 -6.84 -25.51 -33.58
C LEU A 111 -5.47 -25.27 -32.94
N ASP A 112 -4.43 -25.52 -33.73
CA ASP A 112 -3.03 -25.38 -33.36
C ASP A 112 -2.52 -24.18 -34.16
N CYS A 113 -2.76 -22.97 -33.65
CA CYS A 113 -2.46 -21.71 -34.33
C CYS A 113 -1.11 -21.11 -33.90
N GLY A 114 -0.46 -21.70 -32.90
CA GLY A 114 0.92 -21.50 -32.49
C GLY A 114 1.86 -22.61 -33.02
N ILE A 115 3.03 -22.18 -33.48
CA ILE A 115 4.22 -22.97 -33.87
C ILE A 115 4.42 -24.32 -33.15
N GLU A 116 4.66 -25.41 -33.90
CA GLU A 116 5.29 -26.63 -33.37
C GLU A 116 6.59 -26.21 -32.66
N GLU A 117 6.73 -26.47 -31.35
CA GLU A 117 7.97 -26.17 -30.62
C GLU A 117 9.19 -26.74 -31.36
N CYS A 118 10.21 -25.90 -31.59
CA CYS A 118 11.45 -26.36 -32.21
C CYS A 118 12.10 -27.47 -31.35
N GLU A 119 12.67 -28.51 -32.00
CA GLU A 119 13.29 -29.67 -31.31
C GLU A 119 14.39 -29.24 -30.31
N HIS A 120 14.98 -28.07 -30.54
CA HIS A 120 15.78 -27.30 -29.60
C HIS A 120 15.70 -25.81 -29.97
N ASP A 121 16.19 -24.95 -29.08
CA ASP A 121 16.30 -23.50 -29.31
C ASP A 121 17.12 -23.15 -30.59
N VAL A 122 16.78 -22.03 -31.24
CA VAL A 122 17.39 -21.54 -32.48
C VAL A 122 18.88 -21.19 -32.34
N CYS A 123 19.33 -20.90 -31.13
CA CYS A 123 20.72 -20.59 -30.77
C CYS A 123 21.53 -21.83 -30.36
N VAL A 124 20.89 -22.99 -30.18
CA VAL A 124 21.55 -24.25 -29.81
C VAL A 124 21.86 -25.09 -31.05
N THR A 125 23.09 -25.59 -31.18
CA THR A 125 23.45 -26.50 -32.28
C THR A 125 22.89 -27.91 -32.05
N GLY A 126 22.37 -28.55 -33.10
CA GLY A 126 21.75 -29.87 -32.96
C GLY A 126 21.23 -30.49 -34.26
N THR A 127 20.09 -31.14 -34.14
CA THR A 127 19.31 -31.72 -35.23
C THR A 127 18.79 -30.63 -36.18
N PRO A 128 18.39 -30.96 -37.43
CA PRO A 128 17.83 -29.95 -38.32
C PRO A 128 16.47 -29.49 -37.80
N LEU A 129 16.33 -28.21 -37.47
CA LEU A 129 15.06 -27.61 -37.07
C LEU A 129 14.05 -27.58 -38.23
N SER A 130 12.76 -27.68 -37.91
CA SER A 130 11.67 -27.68 -38.89
C SER A 130 11.48 -26.27 -39.48
N GLU A 131 11.28 -26.17 -40.80
CA GLU A 131 11.12 -24.87 -41.50
C GLU A 131 9.89 -24.06 -40.99
N THR A 132 9.02 -24.67 -40.18
CA THR A 132 7.80 -24.10 -39.61
C THR A 132 7.81 -23.94 -38.09
N CYS A 133 8.86 -24.34 -37.37
CA CYS A 133 8.86 -24.28 -35.90
C CYS A 133 9.15 -22.87 -35.34
N ASP A 134 9.78 -22.01 -36.14
CA ASP A 134 10.06 -20.63 -35.76
C ASP A 134 10.27 -19.74 -37.03
N PRO A 135 9.78 -18.48 -37.05
CA PRO A 135 9.92 -17.59 -38.21
C PRO A 135 11.36 -17.19 -38.57
N CYS A 136 12.29 -17.21 -37.61
CA CYS A 136 13.72 -17.10 -37.88
C CYS A 136 14.28 -18.38 -38.50
N VAL A 137 13.88 -19.55 -38.02
CA VAL A 137 14.27 -20.84 -38.63
C VAL A 137 13.92 -20.85 -40.12
N THR A 138 12.70 -20.45 -40.50
CA THR A 138 12.31 -20.31 -41.92
C THR A 138 13.30 -19.44 -42.73
N GLN A 139 13.70 -18.28 -42.19
CA GLN A 139 14.64 -17.36 -42.84
C GLN A 139 16.06 -17.93 -42.96
N VAL A 140 16.52 -18.67 -41.96
CA VAL A 140 17.81 -19.38 -41.99
C VAL A 140 17.77 -20.54 -42.98
N CYS A 141 16.67 -21.29 -43.08
CA CYS A 141 16.46 -22.33 -44.09
C CYS A 141 16.51 -21.75 -45.52
N ASP A 142 15.84 -20.62 -45.76
CA ASP A 142 15.83 -19.92 -47.05
C ASP A 142 17.23 -19.40 -47.45
N ALA A 143 18.02 -18.93 -46.48
CA ALA A 143 19.41 -18.50 -46.69
C ALA A 143 20.37 -19.68 -46.90
N ASN A 144 20.20 -20.75 -46.14
CA ASN A 144 21.03 -21.96 -46.16
C ASN A 144 20.22 -23.23 -45.86
N ALA A 145 19.64 -23.82 -46.89
CA ALA A 145 18.85 -25.06 -46.80
C ALA A 145 19.62 -26.28 -46.23
N ALA A 146 20.94 -26.20 -45.98
CA ALA A 146 21.68 -27.21 -45.24
C ALA A 146 21.28 -27.27 -43.75
N CYS A 147 20.95 -26.13 -43.14
CA CYS A 147 20.57 -26.03 -41.73
C CYS A 147 19.36 -26.91 -41.38
N CYS A 148 18.38 -26.94 -42.29
CA CYS A 148 17.09 -27.61 -42.08
C CYS A 148 17.01 -28.96 -42.81
N SER A 149 18.13 -29.45 -43.37
CA SER A 149 18.19 -30.76 -44.06
C SER A 149 19.42 -31.62 -43.73
N THR A 150 20.43 -31.07 -43.04
CA THR A 150 21.66 -31.80 -42.70
C THR A 150 22.10 -31.66 -41.23
N GLY A 151 21.70 -30.60 -40.54
CA GLY A 151 21.94 -30.35 -39.11
C GLY A 151 22.02 -28.86 -38.83
N TRP A 152 21.71 -28.45 -37.60
CA TRP A 152 21.81 -27.07 -37.15
C TRP A 152 23.19 -26.86 -36.51
N ASP A 153 24.10 -26.16 -37.20
CA ASP A 153 25.49 -25.95 -36.75
C ASP A 153 25.79 -24.47 -36.45
N ASP A 154 27.01 -24.17 -35.98
CA ASP A 154 27.44 -22.80 -35.65
C ASP A 154 27.18 -21.78 -36.79
N SER A 155 27.16 -22.23 -38.05
CA SER A 155 26.88 -21.36 -39.20
C SER A 155 25.39 -21.09 -39.43
N CYS A 156 24.52 -21.93 -38.85
CA CYS A 156 23.08 -21.73 -38.78
C CYS A 156 22.72 -20.79 -37.61
N VAL A 157 23.34 -20.98 -36.44
CA VAL A 157 23.23 -20.07 -35.28
C VAL A 157 23.68 -18.65 -35.65
N ALA A 158 24.89 -18.50 -36.21
CA ALA A 158 25.38 -17.20 -36.70
C ALA A 158 24.55 -16.61 -37.87
N ALA A 159 23.77 -17.43 -38.57
CA ALA A 159 22.81 -16.95 -39.57
C ALA A 159 21.51 -16.46 -38.92
N ALA A 160 21.06 -17.08 -37.82
CA ALA A 160 19.93 -16.61 -37.03
C ALA A 160 20.21 -15.20 -36.48
N GLU A 161 21.38 -14.97 -35.88
CA GLU A 161 21.81 -13.65 -35.43
C GLU A 161 21.82 -12.62 -36.58
N ALA A 162 22.47 -12.97 -37.69
CA ALA A 162 22.72 -12.04 -38.79
C ALA A 162 21.49 -11.72 -39.66
N LEU A 163 20.46 -12.58 -39.66
CA LEU A 163 19.26 -12.43 -40.48
C LEU A 163 18.04 -12.01 -39.67
N CYS A 164 17.91 -12.51 -38.44
CA CYS A 164 16.73 -12.33 -37.61
C CYS A 164 16.94 -11.33 -36.46
N GLY A 165 18.20 -11.05 -36.09
CA GLY A 165 18.52 -10.18 -34.95
C GLY A 165 18.28 -10.82 -33.58
N VAL A 166 18.20 -12.16 -33.52
CA VAL A 166 18.25 -12.92 -32.26
C VAL A 166 19.67 -12.81 -31.69
N ASP A 167 19.81 -12.59 -30.39
CA ASP A 167 21.12 -12.58 -29.72
C ASP A 167 21.41 -14.00 -29.22
N CYS A 168 22.25 -14.75 -29.94
CA CYS A 168 22.54 -16.14 -29.61
C CYS A 168 23.79 -16.34 -28.75
N GLY A 169 24.52 -15.26 -28.45
CA GLY A 169 25.72 -15.29 -27.63
C GLY A 169 26.91 -16.04 -28.26
N VAL A 170 28.10 -15.77 -27.73
CA VAL A 170 29.29 -16.56 -28.06
C VAL A 170 29.43 -17.64 -27.00
N ALA A 171 29.08 -18.88 -27.34
CA ALA A 171 29.05 -20.00 -26.40
C ALA A 171 30.38 -20.22 -25.63
N PRO A 172 30.39 -20.05 -24.29
CA PRO A 172 31.29 -20.73 -23.39
C PRO A 172 30.77 -22.16 -23.14
N VAL A 173 31.53 -23.05 -22.49
CA VAL A 173 31.21 -24.49 -22.38
C VAL A 173 30.35 -24.79 -21.14
N CYS A 174 29.29 -24.02 -20.97
CA CYS A 174 28.49 -24.04 -19.75
C CYS A 174 27.76 -25.38 -19.51
N GLY A 175 27.92 -25.96 -18.32
CA GLY A 175 27.40 -27.26 -17.88
C GLY A 175 28.44 -28.39 -17.78
N ASP A 176 29.74 -28.07 -17.72
CA ASP A 176 30.89 -28.98 -17.62
C ASP A 176 31.18 -29.43 -16.16
N GLY A 177 30.79 -28.60 -15.18
CA GLY A 177 31.10 -28.74 -13.76
C GLY A 177 32.40 -28.05 -13.34
N THR A 178 32.95 -27.16 -14.18
CA THR A 178 34.18 -26.40 -13.94
C THR A 178 34.00 -24.97 -14.48
N CYS A 179 34.26 -23.94 -13.69
CA CYS A 179 34.30 -22.56 -14.18
C CYS A 179 35.69 -22.27 -14.83
N ASP A 180 35.79 -22.21 -16.16
CA ASP A 180 37.04 -21.90 -16.87
C ASP A 180 37.05 -20.45 -17.41
N ALA A 181 37.57 -19.51 -16.61
CA ALA A 181 37.78 -18.12 -17.01
C ALA A 181 38.59 -17.98 -18.32
N ALA A 182 39.48 -18.92 -18.66
CA ALA A 182 40.22 -18.89 -19.93
C ALA A 182 39.39 -19.35 -21.14
N ALA A 183 38.23 -19.97 -20.92
CA ALA A 183 37.18 -20.20 -21.91
C ALA A 183 36.20 -19.02 -22.03
N GLY A 184 36.25 -18.04 -21.12
CA GLY A 184 35.32 -16.92 -21.02
C GLY A 184 34.09 -17.23 -20.15
N GLU A 185 34.20 -18.20 -19.25
CA GLU A 185 33.18 -18.52 -18.24
C GLU A 185 33.42 -17.66 -16.99
N ASP A 186 32.42 -16.83 -16.69
CA ASP A 186 32.27 -16.09 -15.44
C ASP A 186 30.82 -16.22 -14.97
N CYS A 187 30.48 -15.69 -13.79
CA CYS A 187 29.13 -15.80 -13.24
C CYS A 187 28.04 -15.11 -14.10
N THR A 188 28.39 -14.18 -15.01
CA THR A 188 27.46 -13.54 -15.96
C THR A 188 27.33 -14.30 -17.27
N THR A 189 28.34 -15.07 -17.67
CA THR A 189 28.34 -15.85 -18.93
C THR A 189 28.05 -17.34 -18.73
N CYS A 190 28.22 -17.87 -17.52
CA CYS A 190 27.93 -19.26 -17.15
C CYS A 190 27.63 -19.45 -15.65
N GLU A 191 26.44 -19.02 -15.20
CA GLU A 191 25.94 -19.26 -13.84
C GLU A 191 25.88 -20.75 -13.44
N VAL A 192 25.77 -21.69 -14.41
CA VAL A 192 25.61 -23.13 -14.12
C VAL A 192 26.88 -23.77 -13.54
N ASP A 193 28.07 -23.35 -13.99
CA ASP A 193 29.35 -23.87 -13.50
C ASP A 193 30.08 -22.90 -12.56
N CYS A 194 29.88 -21.59 -12.76
CA CYS A 194 30.48 -20.53 -11.95
C CYS A 194 29.60 -20.12 -10.75
N GLY A 195 28.31 -20.49 -10.72
CA GLY A 195 27.36 -20.01 -9.72
C GLY A 195 26.90 -18.57 -9.97
N PRO A 196 25.94 -18.07 -9.15
CA PRO A 196 25.39 -16.73 -9.30
C PRO A 196 26.43 -15.65 -8.97
N CYS A 197 26.40 -14.54 -9.70
CA CYS A 197 27.23 -13.39 -9.36
C CYS A 197 26.85 -12.83 -7.98
N GLY A 198 27.83 -12.73 -7.08
CA GLY A 198 27.62 -12.28 -5.70
C GLY A 198 27.34 -13.43 -4.72
N GLY A 199 27.87 -14.63 -4.97
CA GLY A 199 27.95 -15.67 -3.95
C GLY A 199 28.95 -15.30 -2.85
N GLU A 200 28.69 -15.70 -1.60
CA GLU A 200 29.64 -15.52 -0.50
C GLU A 200 30.95 -16.28 -0.80
N CYS A 201 32.07 -15.55 -0.92
CA CYS A 201 33.41 -16.14 -0.97
C CYS A 201 33.73 -16.93 0.31
N GLU A 202 34.62 -17.94 0.25
CA GLU A 202 34.96 -18.78 1.43
C GLU A 202 35.48 -17.95 2.63
N HIS A 203 36.06 -16.79 2.35
CA HIS A 203 36.31 -15.69 3.29
C HIS A 203 36.31 -14.35 2.54
N ASP A 204 36.42 -13.25 3.27
CA ASP A 204 36.50 -11.91 2.69
C ASP A 204 37.74 -11.74 1.79
N LEU A 205 37.65 -10.91 0.75
CA LEU A 205 38.76 -10.62 -0.16
C LEU A 205 39.94 -9.93 0.55
N CYS A 206 39.67 -9.27 1.68
CA CYS A 206 40.63 -8.63 2.55
C CYS A 206 41.28 -9.57 3.59
N ASP A 207 40.73 -10.77 3.79
CA ASP A 207 41.28 -11.80 4.68
C ASP A 207 42.25 -12.71 3.92
N ALA A 208 43.44 -12.96 4.50
CA ALA A 208 44.37 -13.96 3.98
C ALA A 208 43.96 -15.39 4.41
N GLY A 209 43.87 -16.32 3.45
CA GLY A 209 43.30 -17.65 3.69
C GLY A 209 43.47 -18.66 2.56
N THR A 210 42.46 -19.51 2.40
CA THR A 210 42.36 -20.50 1.33
C THR A 210 42.24 -19.82 -0.03
N PRO A 211 42.60 -20.48 -1.16
CA PRO A 211 42.38 -19.88 -2.47
C PRO A 211 40.89 -19.59 -2.67
N LEU A 212 40.53 -18.33 -2.94
CA LEU A 212 39.17 -17.96 -3.29
C LEU A 212 38.83 -18.44 -4.70
N ASP A 213 37.58 -18.85 -4.90
CA ASP A 213 37.10 -19.28 -6.21
C ASP A 213 36.97 -18.06 -7.13
N PRO A 214 37.56 -18.05 -8.34
CA PRO A 214 37.40 -16.97 -9.32
C PRO A 214 35.95 -16.54 -9.53
N SER A 215 34.97 -17.43 -9.33
CA SER A 215 33.57 -17.12 -9.57
C SER A 215 32.83 -16.43 -8.42
N CYS A 216 33.38 -16.39 -7.19
CA CYS A 216 32.66 -15.85 -6.04
C CYS A 216 32.53 -14.32 -6.10
N ASP A 217 33.57 -13.63 -6.56
CA ASP A 217 33.56 -12.18 -6.79
C ASP A 217 34.36 -11.82 -8.05
N THR A 218 33.84 -10.87 -8.83
CA THR A 218 34.50 -10.34 -10.04
C THR A 218 35.92 -9.80 -9.79
N CYS A 219 36.21 -9.27 -8.62
CA CYS A 219 37.53 -8.86 -8.18
C CYS A 219 38.45 -10.05 -7.93
N VAL A 220 37.93 -11.17 -7.41
CA VAL A 220 38.72 -12.41 -7.27
C VAL A 220 39.11 -12.88 -8.67
N ALA A 221 38.19 -12.92 -9.65
CA ALA A 221 38.53 -13.22 -11.05
C ALA A 221 39.65 -12.32 -11.62
N ASP A 222 39.53 -11.00 -11.47
CA ASP A 222 40.54 -10.03 -11.93
C ASP A 222 41.91 -10.27 -11.26
N VAL A 223 41.94 -10.61 -9.96
CA VAL A 223 43.18 -10.94 -9.23
C VAL A 223 43.76 -12.29 -9.69
N CYS A 224 42.92 -13.30 -9.96
CA CYS A 224 43.33 -14.59 -10.51
C CYS A 224 44.00 -14.45 -11.88
N GLU A 225 43.53 -13.54 -12.75
CA GLU A 225 44.19 -13.25 -14.04
C GLU A 225 45.58 -12.62 -13.86
N LEU A 226 45.76 -11.81 -12.81
CA LEU A 226 47.02 -11.11 -12.52
C LEU A 226 48.07 -12.01 -11.86
N ASP A 227 47.68 -12.83 -10.87
CA ASP A 227 48.54 -13.85 -10.28
C ASP A 227 47.75 -15.13 -9.94
N SER A 228 47.95 -16.17 -10.76
CA SER A 228 47.32 -17.48 -10.58
C SER A 228 47.69 -18.17 -9.25
N PHE A 229 48.69 -17.68 -8.52
CA PHE A 229 49.00 -18.16 -7.17
C PHE A 229 47.82 -17.98 -6.21
N CYS A 230 47.08 -16.88 -6.33
CA CYS A 230 45.98 -16.53 -5.43
C CYS A 230 44.82 -17.52 -5.45
N CYS A 231 44.63 -18.20 -6.59
CA CYS A 231 43.48 -19.05 -6.86
C CYS A 231 43.88 -20.53 -7.09
N GLU A 232 45.18 -20.83 -7.31
CA GLU A 232 45.71 -22.20 -7.35
C GLU A 232 46.42 -22.66 -6.05
N VAL A 233 46.85 -21.75 -5.17
CA VAL A 233 47.78 -22.07 -4.07
C VAL A 233 47.34 -21.55 -2.70
N GLU A 234 47.24 -20.23 -2.52
CA GLU A 234 46.89 -19.58 -1.24
C GLU A 234 46.50 -18.11 -1.50
N TRP A 235 45.45 -17.60 -0.87
CA TRP A 235 45.09 -16.18 -0.92
C TRP A 235 45.87 -15.45 0.17
N ASP A 236 47.07 -14.93 -0.15
CA ASP A 236 47.96 -14.32 0.84
C ASP A 236 47.93 -12.77 0.81
N ASP A 237 48.75 -12.11 1.65
CA ASP A 237 48.85 -10.65 1.72
C ASP A 237 49.13 -9.98 0.36
N VAL A 238 49.72 -10.69 -0.61
CA VAL A 238 49.95 -10.20 -1.97
C VAL A 238 48.66 -10.24 -2.78
N CYS A 239 47.80 -11.24 -2.58
CA CYS A 239 46.48 -11.35 -3.20
C CYS A 239 45.54 -10.25 -2.69
N VAL A 240 45.51 -10.03 -1.37
CA VAL A 240 44.80 -8.89 -0.74
C VAL A 240 45.32 -7.56 -1.32
N GLY A 241 46.64 -7.38 -1.40
CA GLY A 241 47.24 -6.18 -1.99
C GLY A 241 46.91 -5.98 -3.48
N LEU A 242 46.83 -7.07 -4.26
CA LEU A 242 46.40 -7.02 -5.67
C LEU A 242 44.91 -6.69 -5.79
N ALA A 243 44.05 -7.17 -4.90
CA ALA A 243 42.64 -6.84 -4.87
C ALA A 243 42.43 -5.33 -4.61
N VAL A 244 43.13 -4.76 -3.63
CA VAL A 244 43.14 -3.31 -3.37
C VAL A 244 43.62 -2.52 -4.60
N ASP A 245 44.78 -2.88 -5.18
CA ASP A 245 45.39 -2.15 -6.31
C ASP A 245 44.58 -2.27 -7.62
N THR A 246 43.84 -3.37 -7.81
CA THR A 246 43.15 -3.70 -9.07
C THR A 246 41.68 -3.27 -9.04
N CYS A 247 40.98 -3.64 -7.98
CA CYS A 247 39.54 -3.47 -7.83
C CYS A 247 39.18 -2.18 -7.09
N GLY A 248 40.14 -1.57 -6.37
CA GLY A 248 39.90 -0.38 -5.56
C GLY A 248 39.11 -0.64 -4.28
N ILE A 249 39.07 -1.90 -3.81
CA ILE A 249 38.51 -2.24 -2.50
C ILE A 249 39.41 -1.72 -1.38
N ASP A 250 38.81 -1.33 -0.25
CA ASP A 250 39.55 -0.78 0.89
C ASP A 250 39.74 -1.86 1.98
N CYS A 251 40.88 -2.57 1.91
CA CYS A 251 41.23 -3.61 2.86
C CYS A 251 42.04 -3.12 4.07
N GLY A 252 41.95 -1.84 4.45
CA GLY A 252 42.50 -1.30 5.70
C GLY A 252 44.03 -1.34 5.86
N VAL A 253 44.79 -1.78 4.86
CA VAL A 253 46.25 -1.99 4.93
C VAL A 253 47.09 -0.71 4.79
N GLU A 254 46.92 0.23 5.72
CA GLU A 254 47.98 1.16 6.14
C GLU A 254 48.57 0.71 7.51
N PRO A 255 49.81 1.12 7.85
CA PRO A 255 50.67 0.30 8.70
C PRO A 255 50.36 0.42 10.21
N GLY A 256 49.70 -0.59 10.74
CA GLY A 256 49.45 -0.76 12.19
C GLY A 256 48.76 -2.09 12.55
N CYS A 257 47.67 -2.40 11.84
CA CYS A 257 46.79 -3.53 12.13
C CYS A 257 47.47 -4.92 12.21
N GLY A 258 47.13 -5.69 13.25
CA GLY A 258 47.61 -7.06 13.56
C GLY A 258 48.73 -7.14 14.61
N ASP A 259 48.99 -6.04 15.33
CA ASP A 259 50.03 -5.84 16.33
C ASP A 259 49.57 -6.24 17.76
N GLY A 260 48.25 -6.22 17.99
CA GLY A 260 47.58 -6.49 19.26
C GLY A 260 47.35 -5.24 20.14
N VAL A 261 47.49 -4.04 19.57
CA VAL A 261 47.27 -2.75 20.24
C VAL A 261 46.59 -1.76 19.30
N CYS A 262 45.29 -1.52 19.50
CA CYS A 262 44.55 -0.46 18.81
C CYS A 262 45.20 0.93 19.05
N ASP A 263 45.78 1.55 18.03
CA ASP A 263 46.39 2.89 18.06
C ASP A 263 45.66 3.90 17.13
N PRO A 264 44.70 4.68 17.67
CA PRO A 264 44.01 5.72 16.90
C PRO A 264 44.92 6.79 16.28
N SER A 265 46.18 6.91 16.74
CA SER A 265 47.15 7.85 16.14
C SER A 265 47.80 7.35 14.86
N LEU A 266 47.60 6.06 14.52
CA LEU A 266 47.90 5.45 13.23
C LEU A 266 46.66 5.31 12.32
N GLY A 267 45.46 5.61 12.84
CA GLY A 267 44.19 5.47 12.12
C GLY A 267 43.47 4.15 12.37
N GLU A 268 43.84 3.43 13.43
CA GLU A 268 43.17 2.19 13.86
C GLU A 268 41.95 2.51 14.74
N ASP A 269 40.78 2.05 14.30
CA ASP A 269 39.53 1.96 15.05
C ASP A 269 38.81 0.65 14.70
N CYS A 270 37.65 0.34 15.29
CA CYS A 270 36.99 -0.95 15.05
C CYS A 270 36.48 -1.14 13.61
N ASN A 271 36.33 -0.06 12.82
CA ASN A 271 35.95 -0.10 11.41
C ASN A 271 37.17 -0.24 10.48
N THR A 272 38.33 0.31 10.86
CA THR A 272 39.57 0.26 10.06
C THR A 272 40.50 -0.91 10.45
N CYS A 273 40.40 -1.44 11.67
CA CYS A 273 41.17 -2.58 12.17
C CYS A 273 40.45 -3.33 13.31
N SER A 274 39.40 -4.08 12.98
CA SER A 274 38.68 -4.92 13.96
C SER A 274 39.53 -6.04 14.58
N ALA A 275 40.66 -6.40 13.97
CA ALA A 275 41.58 -7.44 14.46
C ALA A 275 42.28 -7.06 15.78
N ASP A 276 42.63 -5.78 15.95
CA ASP A 276 43.28 -5.26 17.17
C ASP A 276 42.34 -4.42 18.04
N CYS A 277 41.40 -3.69 17.42
CA CYS A 277 40.41 -2.86 18.11
C CYS A 277 39.15 -3.64 18.54
N GLY A 278 39.01 -4.90 18.11
CA GLY A 278 37.81 -5.72 18.32
C GLY A 278 36.69 -5.42 17.32
N PRO A 279 35.66 -6.29 17.24
CA PRO A 279 34.50 -6.02 16.40
C PRO A 279 33.72 -4.81 16.96
N CYS A 280 33.29 -3.89 16.09
CA CYS A 280 32.31 -2.88 16.48
C CYS A 280 31.03 -3.58 16.96
N GLY A 281 30.56 -3.28 18.17
CA GLY A 281 29.35 -3.91 18.74
C GLY A 281 29.59 -5.11 19.65
N GLY A 282 30.58 -5.04 20.55
CA GLY A 282 30.51 -5.83 21.79
C GLY A 282 29.39 -5.29 22.68
N GLU A 283 28.51 -6.16 23.20
CA GLU A 283 27.50 -5.73 24.18
C GLU A 283 28.19 -5.29 25.49
N CYS A 284 28.40 -3.98 25.64
CA CYS A 284 28.73 -3.35 26.92
C CYS A 284 27.61 -3.61 27.95
N GLU A 285 27.92 -3.57 29.26
CA GLU A 285 26.94 -3.89 30.32
C GLU A 285 25.71 -2.95 30.31
N HIS A 286 25.86 -1.76 29.73
CA HIS A 286 24.83 -0.81 29.32
C HIS A 286 25.38 0.11 28.21
N GLY A 287 24.56 1.01 27.65
CA GLY A 287 25.01 1.98 26.65
C GLY A 287 25.86 3.11 27.26
N PHE A 288 26.63 3.82 26.44
CA PHE A 288 27.50 4.92 26.89
C PHE A 288 26.74 6.11 27.48
N CYS A 289 25.45 6.23 27.14
CA CYS A 289 24.53 7.25 27.62
C CYS A 289 23.80 6.86 28.92
N ASP A 290 23.94 5.61 29.36
CA ASP A 290 23.35 5.11 30.60
C ASP A 290 24.33 5.27 31.77
N ILE A 291 23.86 5.80 32.90
CA ILE A 291 24.62 5.82 34.17
C ILE A 291 24.57 4.42 34.80
N GLY A 292 25.72 3.85 35.14
CA GLY A 292 25.78 2.44 35.55
C GLY A 292 27.07 1.95 36.19
N PRO A 293 27.23 0.61 36.30
CA PRO A 293 28.48 -0.04 36.64
C PRO A 293 29.65 0.43 35.74
N PRO A 294 30.91 0.32 36.17
CA PRO A 294 32.03 0.69 35.32
C PRO A 294 32.11 -0.21 34.09
N LEU A 295 32.09 0.37 32.89
CA LEU A 295 32.19 -0.37 31.63
C LEU A 295 33.59 -0.98 31.44
N ASP A 296 33.65 -2.13 30.77
CA ASP A 296 34.93 -2.77 30.43
C ASP A 296 35.58 -2.04 29.24
N PRO A 297 36.83 -1.55 29.34
CA PRO A 297 37.54 -0.92 28.22
C PRO A 297 37.66 -1.79 26.97
N THR A 298 37.40 -3.10 27.03
CA THR A 298 37.40 -3.97 25.85
C THR A 298 36.02 -4.20 25.24
N CYS A 299 34.94 -3.59 25.76
CA CYS A 299 33.60 -3.75 25.16
C CYS A 299 33.40 -2.86 23.92
N ASP A 300 34.05 -1.69 23.88
CA ASP A 300 33.98 -0.73 22.79
C ASP A 300 35.19 0.22 22.79
N THR A 301 35.57 0.76 21.64
CA THR A 301 36.67 1.74 21.51
C THR A 301 36.38 3.04 22.25
N CYS A 302 35.12 3.50 22.28
CA CYS A 302 34.72 4.65 23.06
C CYS A 302 34.84 4.39 24.57
N ALA A 303 34.47 3.19 25.04
CA ALA A 303 34.71 2.82 26.43
C ALA A 303 36.21 2.92 26.74
N ALA A 304 37.08 2.37 25.89
CA ALA A 304 38.54 2.46 26.06
C ALA A 304 39.05 3.91 26.15
N ASP A 305 38.58 4.81 25.27
CA ASP A 305 38.98 6.22 25.26
C ASP A 305 38.49 6.99 26.49
N VAL A 306 37.26 6.74 26.94
CA VAL A 306 36.73 7.30 28.19
C VAL A 306 37.50 6.76 29.40
N CYS A 307 37.81 5.46 29.46
CA CYS A 307 38.67 4.87 30.50
C CYS A 307 40.08 5.48 30.51
N ALA A 308 40.62 5.84 29.34
CA ALA A 308 41.94 6.45 29.20
C ALA A 308 41.94 7.93 29.62
N ALA A 309 40.81 8.62 29.47
CA ALA A 309 40.59 9.98 29.95
C ALA A 309 40.36 10.04 31.46
N ASP A 310 39.50 9.17 32.02
CA ASP A 310 39.32 8.99 33.46
C ASP A 310 39.17 7.51 33.88
N ASP A 311 40.18 7.01 34.59
CA ASP A 311 40.27 5.67 35.21
C ASP A 311 39.09 5.39 36.17
N PHE A 312 38.38 6.44 36.64
CA PHE A 312 37.18 6.31 37.45
C PHE A 312 36.05 5.54 36.73
N CYS A 313 35.81 5.87 35.45
CA CYS A 313 34.71 5.34 34.64
C CYS A 313 34.74 3.81 34.49
N CYS A 314 35.93 3.21 34.66
CA CYS A 314 36.18 1.80 34.39
C CYS A 314 36.75 1.03 35.60
N THR A 315 36.86 1.71 36.75
CA THR A 315 37.28 1.09 38.03
C THR A 315 36.33 1.36 39.20
N VAL A 316 35.40 2.31 39.07
CA VAL A 316 34.45 2.70 40.13
C VAL A 316 33.01 2.63 39.66
N GLU A 317 32.59 3.51 38.76
CA GLU A 317 31.22 3.65 38.23
C GLU A 317 31.23 4.51 36.96
N TRP A 318 30.28 4.28 36.05
CA TRP A 318 30.08 5.09 34.85
C TRP A 318 29.03 6.16 35.16
N ASP A 319 29.47 7.39 35.45
CA ASP A 319 28.63 8.51 35.89
C ASP A 319 28.45 9.59 34.80
N ASP A 320 27.80 10.70 35.15
CA ASP A 320 27.55 11.84 34.24
C ASP A 320 28.83 12.38 33.58
N VAL A 321 30.00 12.26 34.26
CA VAL A 321 31.29 12.68 33.71
C VAL A 321 31.74 11.69 32.64
N CYS A 322 31.48 10.39 32.82
CA CYS A 322 31.78 9.35 31.84
C CYS A 322 30.89 9.47 30.59
N VAL A 323 29.61 9.77 30.76
CA VAL A 323 28.68 10.09 29.66
C VAL A 323 29.16 11.33 28.90
N GLY A 324 29.49 12.42 29.61
CA GLY A 324 30.01 13.64 28.99
C GLY A 324 31.34 13.42 28.25
N LEU A 325 32.23 12.57 28.77
CA LEU A 325 33.47 12.17 28.08
C LEU A 325 33.19 11.31 26.84
N ALA A 326 32.18 10.45 26.84
CA ALA A 326 31.79 9.67 25.66
C ALA A 326 31.30 10.58 24.52
N VAL A 327 30.57 11.64 24.86
CA VAL A 327 30.12 12.66 23.89
C VAL A 327 31.32 13.48 23.38
N ASP A 328 32.14 14.03 24.30
CA ASP A 328 33.27 14.91 23.97
C ASP A 328 34.40 14.21 23.18
N LEU A 329 34.64 12.91 23.44
CA LEU A 329 35.77 12.16 22.86
C LEU A 329 35.35 11.31 21.66
N CYS A 330 34.21 10.63 21.77
CA CYS A 330 33.77 9.65 20.77
C CYS A 330 32.71 10.20 19.80
N GLY A 331 32.10 11.36 20.10
CA GLY A 331 31.00 11.90 19.31
C GLY A 331 29.72 11.06 19.40
N VAL A 332 29.55 10.27 20.47
CA VAL A 332 28.31 9.53 20.71
C VAL A 332 27.18 10.53 20.96
N ASP A 333 26.15 10.50 20.13
CA ASP A 333 24.96 11.32 20.31
C ASP A 333 24.10 10.75 21.44
N CYS A 334 24.43 11.15 22.67
CA CYS A 334 23.62 10.89 23.85
C CYS A 334 22.49 11.93 24.04
N GLY A 335 22.11 12.68 22.99
CA GLY A 335 21.10 13.74 23.06
C GLY A 335 21.54 15.00 23.82
N VAL A 336 22.80 15.09 24.24
CA VAL A 336 23.34 16.20 25.02
C VAL A 336 24.17 17.17 24.17
N GLU A 337 23.45 18.03 23.44
CA GLU A 337 23.99 19.35 23.07
C GLU A 337 24.21 20.22 24.34
N PRO A 338 25.00 21.31 24.28
CA PRO A 338 25.66 21.85 25.46
C PRO A 338 24.73 22.57 26.48
N GLY A 339 24.45 21.89 27.59
CA GLY A 339 23.91 22.51 28.81
C GLY A 339 23.26 21.52 29.79
N CYS A 340 22.67 20.43 29.28
CA CYS A 340 21.96 19.45 30.08
C CYS A 340 22.81 18.82 31.21
N GLY A 341 22.30 18.90 32.45
CA GLY A 341 22.93 18.41 33.68
C GLY A 341 23.54 19.49 34.59
N ASP A 342 23.35 20.78 34.27
CA ASP A 342 23.86 21.91 35.07
C ASP A 342 22.89 22.36 36.20
N GLY A 343 21.64 21.93 36.12
CA GLY A 343 20.56 22.22 37.07
C GLY A 343 19.73 23.46 36.73
N VAL A 344 19.83 23.99 35.50
CA VAL A 344 19.06 25.14 34.99
C VAL A 344 18.56 24.87 33.58
N CYS A 345 17.25 24.63 33.42
CA CYS A 345 16.61 24.55 32.12
C CYS A 345 16.73 25.90 31.35
N ASP A 346 17.51 25.95 30.26
CA ASP A 346 17.71 27.13 29.41
C ASP A 346 17.25 26.88 27.94
N PRO A 347 16.01 27.25 27.59
CA PRO A 347 15.50 27.15 26.21
C PRO A 347 16.32 27.92 25.17
N SER A 348 17.18 28.88 25.57
CA SER A 348 18.00 29.65 24.64
C SER A 348 19.24 28.91 24.13
N VAL A 349 19.56 27.73 24.70
CA VAL A 349 20.52 26.76 24.15
C VAL A 349 19.86 25.48 23.62
N GLY A 350 18.53 25.38 23.65
CA GLY A 350 17.78 24.24 23.10
C GLY A 350 17.34 23.19 24.12
N GLU A 351 17.35 23.53 25.42
CA GLU A 351 16.82 22.67 26.48
C GLU A 351 15.31 22.85 26.65
N ASP A 352 14.57 21.76 26.46
CA ASP A 352 13.18 21.60 26.87
C ASP A 352 13.01 20.21 27.54
N CYS A 353 11.80 19.87 28.00
CA CYS A 353 11.57 18.59 28.69
C CYS A 353 11.74 17.34 27.80
N ASN A 354 11.73 17.48 26.46
CA ASN A 354 11.98 16.41 25.50
C ASN A 354 13.47 16.27 25.17
N THR A 355 14.23 17.38 25.15
CA THR A 355 15.68 17.36 24.89
C THR A 355 16.54 17.23 26.15
N CYS A 356 16.09 17.71 27.31
CA CYS A 356 16.80 17.61 28.59
C CYS A 356 15.86 17.44 29.80
N SER A 357 15.25 16.26 29.94
CA SER A 357 14.39 15.96 31.11
C SER A 357 15.12 15.92 32.47
N ALA A 358 16.45 15.95 32.48
CA ALA A 358 17.26 15.97 33.70
C ALA A 358 17.19 17.32 34.44
N ASP A 359 17.22 18.43 33.70
CA ASP A 359 17.15 19.80 34.24
C ASP A 359 15.79 20.46 34.04
N CYS A 360 15.13 20.19 32.90
CA CYS A 360 13.77 20.69 32.60
C CYS A 360 12.65 19.81 33.19
N GLY A 361 12.99 18.68 33.82
CA GLY A 361 12.01 17.73 34.35
C GLY A 361 11.33 16.88 33.26
N PRO A 362 10.56 15.85 33.65
CA PRO A 362 9.81 15.03 32.70
C PRO A 362 8.64 15.84 32.10
N CYS A 363 8.46 15.79 30.78
CA CYS A 363 7.24 16.33 30.16
C CYS A 363 5.99 15.70 30.79
N GLY A 364 5.04 16.55 31.21
CA GLY A 364 3.85 16.11 31.94
C GLY A 364 4.01 16.07 33.47
N GLY A 365 4.73 17.02 34.05
CA GLY A 365 4.61 17.32 35.48
C GLY A 365 3.22 17.89 35.80
N GLU A 366 2.56 17.43 36.86
CA GLU A 366 1.35 18.09 37.34
C GLU A 366 1.71 19.49 37.88
N CYS A 367 1.46 20.53 37.09
CA CYS A 367 1.52 21.93 37.54
C CYS A 367 0.59 22.16 38.76
N GLU A 368 0.85 23.20 39.59
CA GLU A 368 0.03 23.43 40.82
C GLU A 368 -1.46 23.68 40.50
N HIS A 369 -1.76 24.13 39.28
CA HIS A 369 -3.08 24.21 38.65
C HIS A 369 -2.93 24.21 37.13
N ASP A 370 -4.06 24.19 36.43
CA ASP A 370 -4.15 24.29 34.97
C ASP A 370 -3.68 25.68 34.47
N PHE A 371 -3.18 25.78 33.23
CA PHE A 371 -2.76 27.04 32.61
C PHE A 371 -3.93 28.01 32.42
N CYS A 372 -5.14 27.47 32.31
CA CYS A 372 -6.39 28.20 32.14
C CYS A 372 -7.00 28.67 33.48
N ASP A 373 -6.48 28.18 34.61
CA ASP A 373 -6.89 28.61 35.95
C ASP A 373 -5.97 29.73 36.48
N ALA A 374 -6.52 30.89 36.81
CA ALA A 374 -5.78 31.95 37.52
C ALA A 374 -5.47 31.53 38.97
N GLY A 375 -4.21 31.68 39.41
CA GLY A 375 -3.74 31.05 40.64
C GLY A 375 -2.38 31.50 41.18
N ALA A 376 -1.61 30.54 41.67
CA ALA A 376 -0.26 30.77 42.16
C ALA A 376 0.68 30.98 40.96
N PRO A 377 1.87 31.59 41.11
CA PRO A 377 2.83 31.59 40.02
C PRO A 377 3.23 30.16 39.67
N LEU A 378 3.04 29.75 38.42
CA LEU A 378 3.43 28.42 37.94
C LEU A 378 4.95 28.31 37.84
N ASP A 379 5.46 27.09 38.04
CA ASP A 379 6.88 26.79 37.88
C ASP A 379 7.18 26.62 36.39
N PRO A 380 8.12 27.38 35.78
CA PRO A 380 8.50 27.20 34.38
C PRO A 380 8.94 25.77 34.04
N ALA A 381 9.40 24.98 35.01
CA ALA A 381 9.78 23.59 34.80
C ALA A 381 8.60 22.59 34.91
N CYS A 382 7.36 23.03 35.11
CA CYS A 382 6.21 22.11 35.16
C CYS A 382 5.68 21.74 33.76
N ASP A 383 5.79 22.66 32.78
CA ASP A 383 5.36 22.45 31.40
C ASP A 383 6.05 23.46 30.45
N THR A 384 6.23 23.08 29.19
CA THR A 384 6.79 23.96 28.14
C THR A 384 5.97 25.23 27.92
N CYS A 385 4.64 25.17 28.01
CA CYS A 385 3.79 26.34 27.91
C CYS A 385 4.00 27.31 29.09
N ALA A 386 4.19 26.78 30.32
CA ALA A 386 4.56 27.62 31.45
C ALA A 386 5.90 28.32 31.18
N ALA A 387 6.93 27.58 30.74
CA ALA A 387 8.23 28.15 30.39
C ALA A 387 8.14 29.30 29.36
N ASP A 388 7.38 29.12 28.28
CA ASP A 388 7.21 30.12 27.23
C ASP A 388 6.47 31.37 27.73
N VAL A 389 5.41 31.21 28.52
CA VAL A 389 4.69 32.34 29.16
C VAL A 389 5.60 33.05 30.16
N CYS A 390 6.39 32.33 30.97
CA CYS A 390 7.37 32.92 31.89
C CYS A 390 8.44 33.73 31.15
N ALA A 391 8.86 33.30 29.96
CA ALA A 391 9.85 34.00 29.13
C ALA A 391 9.29 35.31 28.54
N ILE A 392 7.98 35.41 28.36
CA ILE A 392 7.28 36.62 27.90
C ILE A 392 7.01 37.58 29.07
N ASP A 393 6.47 37.09 30.20
CA ASP A 393 6.30 37.88 31.42
C ASP A 393 6.68 37.11 32.70
N ASP A 394 7.86 37.45 33.24
CA ASP A 394 8.44 37.02 34.53
C ASP A 394 7.47 37.21 35.73
N PHE A 395 6.45 38.08 35.59
CA PHE A 395 5.40 38.24 36.60
C PHE A 395 4.60 36.95 36.84
N CYS A 396 4.28 36.21 35.77
CA CYS A 396 3.46 35.00 35.82
C CYS A 396 4.07 33.88 36.67
N CYS A 397 5.40 33.91 36.83
CA CYS A 397 6.17 32.82 37.43
C CYS A 397 6.97 33.26 38.67
N THR A 398 6.93 34.56 39.00
CA THR A 398 7.55 35.11 40.23
C THR A 398 6.58 35.83 41.16
N VAL A 399 5.37 36.16 40.71
CA VAL A 399 4.37 36.90 41.49
C VAL A 399 3.03 36.17 41.59
N GLU A 400 2.30 36.03 40.49
CA GLU A 400 0.97 35.39 40.40
C GLU A 400 0.63 35.07 38.94
N TRP A 401 -0.05 33.94 38.69
CA TRP A 401 -0.60 33.59 37.39
C TRP A 401 -2.00 34.18 37.28
N ASP A 402 -2.13 35.37 36.69
CA ASP A 402 -3.40 36.10 36.58
C ASP A 402 -4.04 36.01 35.18
N ASP A 403 -5.15 36.71 34.96
CA ASP A 403 -5.89 36.71 33.69
C ASP A 403 -5.02 37.14 32.48
N VAL A 404 -3.91 37.87 32.70
CA VAL A 404 -2.95 38.22 31.65
C VAL A 404 -2.05 37.03 31.32
N CYS A 405 -1.68 36.22 32.32
CA CYS A 405 -0.92 35.00 32.13
C CYS A 405 -1.74 33.92 31.41
N VAL A 406 -3.05 33.81 31.72
CA VAL A 406 -3.98 32.93 30.99
C VAL A 406 -4.08 33.36 29.52
N GLY A 407 -4.33 34.65 29.23
CA GLY A 407 -4.37 35.13 27.84
C GLY A 407 -3.03 35.02 27.10
N LEU A 408 -1.90 35.09 27.80
CA LEU A 408 -0.58 34.79 27.22
C LEU A 408 -0.42 33.29 26.92
N ALA A 409 -0.99 32.39 27.72
CA ALA A 409 -0.98 30.96 27.44
C ALA A 409 -1.81 30.61 26.18
N GLU A 410 -2.96 31.27 26.00
CA GLU A 410 -3.76 31.17 24.75
C GLU A 410 -2.93 31.63 23.53
N ASP A 411 -2.44 32.88 23.56
CA ASP A 411 -1.69 33.50 22.46
C ASP A 411 -0.35 32.79 22.12
N THR A 412 0.30 32.18 23.12
CA THR A 412 1.66 31.62 22.99
C THR A 412 1.65 30.11 22.73
N CYS A 413 0.78 29.38 23.43
CA CYS A 413 0.77 27.92 23.43
C CYS A 413 -0.33 27.34 22.52
N GLY A 414 -1.22 28.18 21.98
CA GLY A 414 -2.37 27.74 21.18
C GLY A 414 -3.42 26.97 21.99
N LEU A 415 -3.45 27.19 23.30
CA LEU A 415 -4.46 26.62 24.19
C LEU A 415 -5.79 27.38 24.00
N ASP A 416 -6.90 26.65 23.96
CA ASP A 416 -8.22 27.24 24.16
C ASP A 416 -8.55 27.18 25.65
N CYS A 417 -8.25 28.27 26.36
CA CYS A 417 -8.50 28.37 27.79
C CYS A 417 -9.91 28.85 28.14
N GLY A 418 -10.83 28.88 27.16
CA GLY A 418 -12.23 29.21 27.39
C GLY A 418 -12.39 30.59 28.06
N GLY A 419 -11.68 31.58 27.52
CA GLY A 419 -11.51 32.92 28.09
C GLY A 419 -12.79 33.51 28.71
N ALA A 420 -12.75 33.65 30.03
CA ALA A 420 -13.84 34.06 30.94
C ALA A 420 -14.94 32.99 31.13
N GLY A 421 -15.15 32.65 32.42
CA GLY A 421 -15.80 31.40 32.82
C GLY A 421 -17.22 31.22 32.28
N GLU A 422 -17.40 30.12 31.55
CA GLU A 422 -18.62 29.62 30.91
C GLU A 422 -19.89 30.42 31.26
N CYS A 423 -20.28 31.31 30.35
CA CYS A 423 -21.62 31.89 30.35
C CYS A 423 -22.68 30.75 30.35
N GLU A 424 -23.87 30.98 30.95
CA GLU A 424 -24.90 29.93 31.11
C GLU A 424 -25.32 29.29 29.76
N HIS A 425 -25.11 30.02 28.68
CA HIS A 425 -25.12 29.59 27.28
C HIS A 425 -24.20 30.52 26.47
N ASP A 426 -24.01 30.20 25.19
CA ASP A 426 -23.24 30.99 24.25
C ASP A 426 -23.81 32.42 24.05
N LEU A 427 -22.94 33.38 23.72
CA LEU A 427 -23.31 34.79 23.52
C LEU A 427 -24.20 35.03 22.28
N CYS A 428 -24.12 34.14 21.30
CA CYS A 428 -24.94 34.15 20.10
C CYS A 428 -26.27 33.38 20.30
N GLU A 429 -26.40 32.56 21.36
CA GLU A 429 -27.67 31.90 21.71
C GLU A 429 -28.56 32.79 22.58
N ALA A 430 -29.85 32.87 22.28
CA ALA A 430 -30.82 33.62 23.09
C ALA A 430 -31.39 32.77 24.24
N GLY A 431 -31.21 33.21 25.50
CA GLY A 431 -31.54 32.40 26.68
C GLY A 431 -31.70 33.19 27.98
N SER A 432 -31.16 32.61 29.06
CA SER A 432 -31.12 33.20 30.41
C SER A 432 -30.34 34.53 30.40
N PRO A 433 -30.57 35.45 31.36
CA PRO A 433 -29.71 36.62 31.48
C PRO A 433 -28.28 36.21 31.86
N LEU A 434 -27.29 36.57 31.04
CA LEU A 434 -25.89 36.25 31.28
C LEU A 434 -25.28 37.15 32.37
N GLU A 435 -24.44 36.58 33.23
CA GLU A 435 -23.78 37.32 34.32
C GLU A 435 -22.69 38.26 33.74
N PRO A 436 -22.61 39.55 34.13
CA PRO A 436 -21.64 40.52 33.59
C PRO A 436 -20.15 40.22 33.86
N THR A 437 -19.83 39.06 34.43
CA THR A 437 -18.47 38.57 34.69
C THR A 437 -18.15 37.27 33.95
N CYS A 438 -19.11 36.67 33.23
CA CYS A 438 -18.85 35.45 32.45
C CYS A 438 -18.08 35.77 31.16
N ASP A 439 -18.22 36.98 30.62
CA ASP A 439 -17.40 37.45 29.50
C ASP A 439 -17.35 39.01 29.44
N ALA A 440 -16.29 39.54 28.82
CA ALA A 440 -16.04 40.97 28.66
C ALA A 440 -16.96 41.66 27.63
N CYS A 441 -17.39 40.95 26.58
CA CYS A 441 -18.46 41.38 25.69
C CYS A 441 -19.81 41.45 26.40
N VAL A 442 -20.19 40.43 27.17
CA VAL A 442 -21.39 40.41 28.03
C VAL A 442 -21.37 41.63 28.94
N ALA A 443 -20.26 41.90 29.64
CA ALA A 443 -20.11 43.10 30.46
C ALA A 443 -20.37 44.41 29.67
N GLY A 444 -19.93 44.48 28.42
CA GLY A 444 -20.17 45.59 27.49
C GLY A 444 -21.63 45.73 27.06
N VAL A 445 -22.31 44.62 26.77
CA VAL A 445 -23.74 44.56 26.42
C VAL A 445 -24.61 44.94 27.63
N CYS A 446 -24.35 44.37 28.81
CA CYS A 446 -25.03 44.72 30.07
C CYS A 446 -24.92 46.22 30.41
N ALA A 447 -23.79 46.85 30.05
CA ALA A 447 -23.57 48.28 30.27
C ALA A 447 -24.36 49.16 29.27
N GLN A 448 -24.79 48.61 28.13
CA GLN A 448 -25.62 49.30 27.14
C GLN A 448 -27.13 49.09 27.39
N ASP A 449 -27.57 47.86 27.63
CA ASP A 449 -28.92 47.53 28.07
C ASP A 449 -28.87 46.55 29.24
N SER A 450 -29.39 46.96 30.39
CA SER A 450 -29.39 46.10 31.58
C SER A 450 -30.41 44.96 31.48
N PHE A 451 -31.36 45.03 30.53
CA PHE A 451 -32.31 43.94 30.29
C PHE A 451 -31.62 42.60 30.00
N CYS A 452 -30.51 42.64 29.24
CA CYS A 452 -29.73 41.47 28.83
C CYS A 452 -29.19 40.64 30.01
N CYS A 453 -29.04 41.27 31.19
CA CYS A 453 -28.35 40.70 32.34
C CYS A 453 -29.18 40.80 33.65
N ASP A 454 -30.31 41.53 33.63
CA ASP A 454 -31.31 41.57 34.71
C ASP A 454 -32.53 40.65 34.44
N GLU A 455 -32.91 40.42 33.18
CA GLU A 455 -34.20 39.79 32.81
C GLU A 455 -34.08 38.64 31.79
N ALA A 456 -33.41 38.83 30.64
CA ALA A 456 -33.15 37.77 29.63
C ALA A 456 -32.14 38.20 28.56
N TRP A 457 -31.33 37.27 28.04
CA TRP A 457 -30.48 37.50 26.87
C TRP A 457 -31.28 37.20 25.60
N ASP A 458 -31.82 38.23 24.94
CA ASP A 458 -32.66 38.08 23.74
C ASP A 458 -31.93 38.44 22.43
N ALA A 459 -32.58 38.29 21.28
CA ALA A 459 -32.01 38.59 19.96
C ALA A 459 -31.49 40.05 19.81
N SER A 460 -31.93 40.98 20.65
CA SER A 460 -31.40 42.35 20.73
C SER A 460 -30.06 42.40 21.48
N CYS A 461 -29.85 41.49 22.43
CA CYS A 461 -28.59 41.31 23.16
C CYS A 461 -27.54 40.62 22.27
N VAL A 462 -27.93 39.57 21.53
CA VAL A 462 -27.11 38.94 20.49
C VAL A 462 -26.66 39.98 19.45
N ALA A 463 -27.60 40.70 18.83
CA ALA A 463 -27.26 41.74 17.85
C ALA A 463 -26.46 42.94 18.45
N ALA A 464 -26.53 43.14 19.77
CA ALA A 464 -25.67 44.11 20.45
C ALA A 464 -24.25 43.55 20.67
N ALA A 465 -24.11 42.25 20.95
CA ALA A 465 -22.84 41.56 21.08
C ALA A 465 -22.07 41.58 19.74
N GLU A 466 -22.73 41.23 18.63
CA GLU A 466 -22.17 41.39 17.27
C GLU A 466 -21.63 42.81 17.04
N ALA A 467 -22.49 43.81 17.26
CA ALA A 467 -22.20 45.21 16.92
C ALA A 467 -21.19 45.90 17.85
N LEU A 468 -21.01 45.42 19.09
CA LEU A 468 -20.08 45.97 20.07
C LEU A 468 -18.73 45.24 20.10
N CYS A 469 -18.77 43.92 19.91
CA CYS A 469 -17.64 43.03 20.17
C CYS A 469 -17.04 42.45 18.89
N GLY A 470 -17.74 42.57 17.76
CA GLY A 470 -17.29 42.03 16.47
C GLY A 470 -17.50 40.54 16.32
N LEU A 471 -18.40 39.95 17.12
CA LEU A 471 -18.81 38.56 16.98
C LEU A 471 -19.62 38.38 15.69
N GLU A 472 -19.42 37.26 15.01
CA GLU A 472 -20.22 36.84 13.85
C GLU A 472 -21.27 35.83 14.31
N CYS A 473 -22.32 36.31 15.00
CA CYS A 473 -23.46 35.51 15.45
C CYS A 473 -24.43 35.19 14.30
N GLY A 474 -23.88 34.69 13.19
CA GLY A 474 -24.57 34.37 11.93
C GLY A 474 -24.11 33.07 11.29
N GLY A 475 -23.54 32.17 12.10
CA GLY A 475 -23.20 30.79 11.75
C GLY A 475 -23.57 29.90 12.93
N GLY A 476 -24.87 29.83 13.26
CA GLY A 476 -25.35 28.86 14.22
C GLY A 476 -25.45 27.52 13.51
N GLU A 477 -24.93 26.45 14.11
CA GLU A 477 -25.13 25.10 13.60
C GLU A 477 -26.63 24.90 13.29
N CYS A 478 -26.93 24.65 12.02
CA CYS A 478 -28.29 24.37 11.60
C CYS A 478 -28.80 23.10 12.31
N GLU A 479 -30.13 22.94 12.46
CA GLU A 479 -30.71 21.81 13.23
C GLU A 479 -30.23 20.43 12.73
N HIS A 480 -29.82 20.38 11.46
CA HIS A 480 -28.99 19.37 10.82
C HIS A 480 -28.14 20.06 9.73
N ASP A 481 -27.23 19.31 9.10
CA ASP A 481 -26.42 19.82 7.99
C ASP A 481 -27.28 20.28 6.80
N LEU A 482 -26.83 21.27 6.04
CA LEU A 482 -27.53 21.78 4.84
C LEU A 482 -27.69 20.71 3.76
N CYS A 483 -26.80 19.72 3.77
CA CYS A 483 -26.77 18.59 2.87
C CYS A 483 -27.61 17.38 3.36
N GLU A 484 -28.10 17.40 4.60
CA GLU A 484 -29.01 16.38 5.15
C GLU A 484 -30.49 16.80 4.97
N ALA A 485 -31.34 15.89 4.51
CA ALA A 485 -32.78 16.11 4.43
C ALA A 485 -33.45 15.93 5.82
N GLY A 486 -34.19 16.94 6.28
CA GLY A 486 -34.73 16.97 7.64
C GLY A 486 -35.80 18.03 7.92
N THR A 487 -35.75 18.58 9.13
CA THR A 487 -36.67 19.62 9.61
C THR A 487 -36.43 20.96 8.87
N PRO A 488 -37.40 21.88 8.84
CA PRO A 488 -37.18 23.16 8.15
C PRO A 488 -36.09 23.96 8.87
N LEU A 489 -34.97 24.22 8.18
CA LEU A 489 -33.86 25.00 8.73
C LEU A 489 -34.25 26.48 8.92
N ASP A 490 -33.71 27.10 9.97
CA ASP A 490 -33.98 28.52 10.25
C ASP A 490 -33.22 29.41 9.25
N PRO A 491 -33.88 30.37 8.57
CA PRO A 491 -33.23 31.34 7.68
C PRO A 491 -32.09 32.17 8.30
N THR A 492 -31.81 32.05 9.60
CA THR A 492 -30.64 32.69 10.25
C THR A 492 -29.56 31.72 10.72
N CYS A 493 -29.65 30.40 10.48
CA CYS A 493 -28.57 29.49 10.86
C CYS A 493 -27.37 29.61 9.90
N ASP A 494 -27.62 29.73 8.60
CA ASP A 494 -26.60 29.90 7.55
C ASP A 494 -27.05 30.86 6.43
N GLU A 495 -26.11 31.59 5.79
CA GLU A 495 -26.41 32.52 4.69
C GLU A 495 -26.98 31.80 3.45
N CYS A 496 -26.50 30.59 3.15
CA CYS A 496 -27.05 29.73 2.10
C CYS A 496 -28.50 29.32 2.40
N VAL A 497 -28.82 28.92 3.65
CA VAL A 497 -30.20 28.59 4.04
C VAL A 497 -31.10 29.79 3.76
N ASN A 498 -30.70 31.01 4.12
CA ASN A 498 -31.44 32.24 3.82
C ASN A 498 -31.67 32.45 2.30
N GLU A 499 -30.67 32.19 1.45
CA GLU A 499 -30.82 32.28 -0.01
C GLU A 499 -31.77 31.20 -0.56
N VAL A 500 -31.66 29.96 -0.09
CA VAL A 500 -32.55 28.83 -0.43
C VAL A 500 -34.00 29.13 -0.01
N CYS A 501 -34.23 29.58 1.22
CA CYS A 501 -35.53 30.02 1.73
C CYS A 501 -36.17 31.14 0.87
N ALA A 502 -35.33 32.01 0.29
CA ALA A 502 -35.78 33.11 -0.57
C ALA A 502 -36.18 32.63 -1.99
N ILE A 503 -35.68 31.48 -2.43
CA ILE A 503 -36.03 30.84 -3.70
C ILE A 503 -37.27 29.94 -3.54
N ASP A 504 -37.27 29.02 -2.55
CA ASP A 504 -38.44 28.25 -2.16
C ASP A 504 -38.70 28.31 -0.65
N SER A 505 -39.81 28.97 -0.29
CA SER A 505 -40.30 29.04 1.10
C SER A 505 -40.66 27.67 1.70
N PHE A 506 -40.81 26.62 0.89
CA PHE A 506 -41.10 25.27 1.38
C PHE A 506 -40.00 24.76 2.33
N CYS A 507 -38.73 25.00 1.98
CA CYS A 507 -37.55 24.54 2.71
C CYS A 507 -37.50 25.01 4.17
N CYS A 508 -38.13 26.15 4.46
CA CYS A 508 -38.03 26.84 5.75
C CYS A 508 -39.40 27.09 6.42
N GLU A 509 -40.52 26.72 5.76
CA GLU A 509 -41.87 26.72 6.34
C GLU A 509 -42.48 25.31 6.48
N VAL A 510 -41.95 24.28 5.82
CA VAL A 510 -42.59 22.95 5.70
C VAL A 510 -41.66 21.78 5.98
N GLU A 511 -40.58 21.60 5.20
CA GLU A 511 -39.63 20.47 5.29
C GLU A 511 -38.38 20.82 4.48
N TRP A 512 -37.17 20.45 4.95
CA TRP A 512 -35.94 20.56 4.17
C TRP A 512 -35.70 19.22 3.48
N ASP A 513 -36.18 19.07 2.24
CA ASP A 513 -36.12 17.78 1.51
C ASP A 513 -34.98 17.75 0.47
N ASP A 514 -34.84 16.64 -0.27
CA ASP A 514 -33.81 16.47 -1.31
C ASP A 514 -33.81 17.59 -2.38
N LEU A 515 -34.95 18.27 -2.58
CA LEU A 515 -35.05 19.42 -3.48
C LEU A 515 -34.49 20.70 -2.86
N CYS A 516 -34.51 20.82 -1.53
CA CYS A 516 -33.85 21.88 -0.78
C CYS A 516 -32.33 21.67 -0.74
N VAL A 517 -31.87 20.42 -0.54
CA VAL A 517 -30.44 20.04 -0.63
C VAL A 517 -29.89 20.37 -2.02
N GLY A 518 -30.48 19.83 -3.09
CA GLY A 518 -30.03 20.12 -4.46
C GLY A 518 -30.18 21.59 -4.87
N LEU A 519 -31.05 22.36 -4.21
CA LEU A 519 -31.15 23.80 -4.39
C LEU A 519 -30.05 24.57 -3.63
N ALA A 520 -29.57 24.05 -2.50
CA ALA A 520 -28.42 24.58 -1.78
C ALA A 520 -27.12 24.40 -2.59
N GLU A 521 -26.93 23.24 -3.23
CA GLU A 521 -25.84 23.01 -4.20
C GLU A 521 -25.87 24.04 -5.34
N ASP A 522 -26.99 24.10 -6.09
CA ASP A 522 -27.17 24.95 -7.27
C ASP A 522 -27.07 26.46 -6.95
N THR A 523 -27.47 26.88 -5.74
CA THR A 523 -27.53 28.30 -5.34
C THR A 523 -26.22 28.76 -4.71
N CYS A 524 -25.69 27.97 -3.77
CA CYS A 524 -24.61 28.38 -2.89
C CYS A 524 -23.25 27.83 -3.34
N GLY A 525 -23.23 26.87 -4.27
CA GLY A 525 -22.01 26.18 -4.69
C GLY A 525 -21.46 25.25 -3.61
N LEU A 526 -22.34 24.75 -2.73
CA LEU A 526 -22.01 23.68 -1.80
C LEU A 526 -21.81 22.39 -2.59
N ASP A 527 -20.80 21.62 -2.19
CA ASP A 527 -20.55 20.26 -2.65
C ASP A 527 -21.17 19.33 -1.61
N CYS A 528 -22.50 19.17 -1.67
CA CYS A 528 -23.28 18.35 -0.74
C CYS A 528 -23.17 16.87 -1.10
N GLY A 529 -21.92 16.41 -1.23
CA GLY A 529 -21.52 15.17 -1.90
C GLY A 529 -22.54 14.05 -1.79
N GLY A 530 -23.05 13.60 -2.94
CA GLY A 530 -24.02 12.51 -3.07
C GLY A 530 -23.49 11.12 -2.69
N GLY A 531 -22.42 11.06 -1.89
CA GLY A 531 -21.94 9.88 -1.21
C GLY A 531 -22.20 10.01 0.28
N GLY A 532 -23.30 9.41 0.75
CA GLY A 532 -23.51 9.21 2.18
C GLY A 532 -22.41 8.34 2.79
N ASP A 533 -22.14 8.56 4.08
CA ASP A 533 -21.23 7.82 4.97
C ASP A 533 -20.68 6.51 4.39
N GLU A 534 -19.34 6.45 4.23
CA GLU A 534 -18.50 5.28 3.91
C GLU A 534 -19.28 4.04 3.44
N CYS A 535 -19.31 3.81 2.12
CA CYS A 535 -19.75 2.54 1.53
C CYS A 535 -19.25 1.34 2.37
N GLU A 536 -20.06 0.28 2.52
CA GLU A 536 -19.80 -0.87 3.43
C GLU A 536 -18.38 -1.47 3.25
N HIS A 537 -17.82 -1.29 2.05
CA HIS A 537 -16.39 -1.31 1.73
C HIS A 537 -16.15 -0.33 0.56
N GLY A 538 -14.88 -0.05 0.22
CA GLY A 538 -14.54 0.80 -0.92
C GLY A 538 -15.00 0.25 -2.27
N LEU A 539 -15.11 1.13 -3.27
CA LEU A 539 -15.50 0.78 -4.65
C LEU A 539 -14.57 -0.27 -5.31
N CYS A 540 -13.30 -0.29 -4.89
CA CYS A 540 -12.28 -1.23 -5.37
C CYS A 540 -12.23 -2.55 -4.60
N GLU A 541 -13.01 -2.69 -3.52
CA GLU A 541 -13.07 -3.90 -2.69
C GLU A 541 -14.28 -4.74 -3.09
N THR A 542 -14.17 -6.07 -3.03
CA THR A 542 -15.30 -6.98 -3.28
C THR A 542 -15.96 -7.43 -1.99
N GLY A 543 -17.29 -7.35 -1.91
CA GLY A 543 -18.02 -7.69 -0.68
C GLY A 543 -19.55 -7.69 -0.83
N ALA A 544 -20.19 -7.07 0.16
CA ALA A 544 -21.65 -6.91 0.21
C ALA A 544 -22.14 -6.00 -0.93
N PRO A 545 -23.43 -6.06 -1.34
CA PRO A 545 -23.93 -5.11 -2.31
C PRO A 545 -23.91 -3.68 -1.71
N LEU A 546 -23.20 -2.76 -2.36
CA LEU A 546 -23.12 -1.36 -1.92
C LEU A 546 -24.45 -0.61 -2.12
N ASP A 547 -24.70 0.39 -1.29
CA ASP A 547 -25.89 1.24 -1.42
C ASP A 547 -25.69 2.25 -2.57
N PRO A 548 -26.62 2.37 -3.54
CA PRO A 548 -26.57 3.38 -4.60
C PRO A 548 -26.55 4.84 -4.12
N THR A 549 -26.63 5.13 -2.81
CA THR A 549 -26.44 6.48 -2.25
C THR A 549 -25.17 6.63 -1.41
N CYS A 550 -24.27 5.64 -1.34
CA CYS A 550 -23.00 5.78 -0.62
C CYS A 550 -21.88 6.42 -1.46
N ASP A 551 -21.98 6.39 -2.79
CA ASP A 551 -21.04 7.04 -3.70
C ASP A 551 -21.68 7.24 -5.10
N ASP A 552 -21.37 8.33 -5.80
CA ASP A 552 -21.89 8.63 -7.16
C ASP A 552 -21.46 7.57 -8.20
N CYS A 553 -20.25 7.02 -8.05
CA CYS A 553 -19.78 5.87 -8.81
C CYS A 553 -20.51 4.60 -8.41
N ALA A 554 -20.78 4.37 -7.12
CA ALA A 554 -21.63 3.24 -6.70
C ALA A 554 -23.00 3.32 -7.40
N GLN A 555 -23.64 4.50 -7.40
CA GLN A 555 -24.88 4.75 -8.14
C GLN A 555 -24.73 4.45 -9.64
N THR A 556 -23.66 4.94 -10.26
CA THR A 556 -23.36 4.75 -11.69
C THR A 556 -23.18 3.27 -12.04
N VAL A 557 -22.55 2.48 -11.17
CA VAL A 557 -22.38 1.03 -11.32
C VAL A 557 -23.71 0.30 -11.07
N CYS A 558 -24.50 0.69 -10.06
CA CYS A 558 -25.84 0.14 -9.82
C CYS A 558 -26.80 0.34 -11.01
N ASP A 559 -26.72 1.50 -11.67
CA ASP A 559 -27.51 1.83 -12.86
C ASP A 559 -27.04 1.05 -14.11
N ALA A 560 -25.77 0.64 -14.15
CA ALA A 560 -25.21 -0.21 -15.20
C ALA A 560 -25.53 -1.69 -14.99
N ASP A 561 -25.30 -2.22 -13.78
CA ASP A 561 -25.72 -3.56 -13.36
C ASP A 561 -26.31 -3.58 -11.94
N SER A 562 -27.63 -3.80 -11.88
CA SER A 562 -28.39 -4.02 -10.66
C SER A 562 -27.87 -5.15 -9.75
N PHE A 563 -27.07 -6.10 -10.27
CA PHE A 563 -26.48 -7.17 -9.47
C PHE A 563 -25.57 -6.64 -8.37
N CYS A 564 -24.81 -5.58 -8.66
CA CYS A 564 -23.84 -4.96 -7.75
C CYS A 564 -24.47 -4.43 -6.47
N CYS A 565 -25.77 -4.12 -6.51
CA CYS A 565 -26.49 -3.42 -5.44
C CYS A 565 -27.75 -4.16 -4.97
N GLU A 566 -28.14 -5.26 -5.64
CA GLU A 566 -29.17 -6.20 -5.17
C GLU A 566 -28.61 -7.55 -4.66
N VAL A 567 -27.37 -7.93 -5.02
CA VAL A 567 -26.83 -9.27 -4.75
C VAL A 567 -25.46 -9.27 -4.06
N ALA A 568 -24.43 -8.72 -4.71
CA ALA A 568 -23.06 -8.63 -4.19
C ALA A 568 -22.23 -7.67 -5.05
N TRP A 569 -21.27 -6.99 -4.44
CA TRP A 569 -20.28 -6.20 -5.16
C TRP A 569 -19.05 -7.08 -5.43
N ASP A 570 -18.91 -7.60 -6.65
CA ASP A 570 -17.83 -8.52 -7.03
C ASP A 570 -16.83 -7.87 -8.00
N GLY A 571 -15.86 -8.65 -8.50
CA GLY A 571 -14.82 -8.15 -9.41
C GLY A 571 -15.37 -7.56 -10.73
N ILE A 572 -16.61 -7.89 -11.14
CA ILE A 572 -17.27 -7.25 -12.28
C ILE A 572 -17.74 -5.85 -11.87
N CYS A 573 -18.24 -5.68 -10.64
CA CYS A 573 -18.62 -4.38 -10.10
C CYS A 573 -17.42 -3.44 -9.94
N VAL A 574 -16.28 -3.97 -9.47
CA VAL A 574 -14.99 -3.23 -9.44
C VAL A 574 -14.57 -2.82 -10.85
N GLY A 575 -14.54 -3.74 -11.82
CA GLY A 575 -14.17 -3.42 -13.21
C GLY A 575 -15.16 -2.47 -13.91
N LEU A 576 -16.44 -2.48 -13.52
CA LEU A 576 -17.42 -1.47 -13.95
C LEU A 576 -17.13 -0.10 -13.33
N ALA A 577 -16.74 -0.03 -12.05
CA ALA A 577 -16.33 1.21 -11.41
C ALA A 577 -15.12 1.83 -12.12
N GLU A 578 -14.08 1.05 -12.42
CA GLU A 578 -12.93 1.51 -13.21
C GLU A 578 -13.34 2.04 -14.58
N SER A 579 -14.14 1.26 -15.32
CA SER A 579 -14.53 1.55 -16.70
C SER A 579 -15.50 2.74 -16.85
N LEU A 580 -16.42 2.92 -15.90
CA LEU A 580 -17.48 3.94 -15.95
C LEU A 580 -17.10 5.23 -15.22
N CYS A 581 -16.38 5.12 -14.11
CA CYS A 581 -16.04 6.25 -13.25
C CYS A 581 -14.60 6.74 -13.45
N GLY A 582 -13.75 5.94 -14.10
CA GLY A 582 -12.34 6.29 -14.35
C GLY A 582 -11.47 6.26 -13.09
N ILE A 583 -11.87 5.49 -12.08
CA ILE A 583 -11.00 5.15 -10.95
C ILE A 583 -9.97 4.11 -11.39
N GLU A 584 -8.74 4.21 -10.88
CA GLU A 584 -7.71 3.18 -11.08
C GLU A 584 -7.65 2.34 -9.80
N CYS A 585 -8.25 1.14 -9.80
CA CYS A 585 -8.17 0.21 -8.68
C CYS A 585 -6.84 -0.56 -8.71
N THR A 586 -5.73 0.18 -8.78
CA THR A 586 -4.40 -0.40 -8.56
C THR A 586 -4.27 -0.75 -7.08
N ALA A 587 -4.52 -2.02 -6.74
CA ALA A 587 -4.37 -2.50 -5.38
C ALA A 587 -2.95 -2.20 -4.85
N PRO A 588 -2.78 -1.39 -3.79
CA PRO A 588 -1.69 -1.65 -2.87
C PRO A 588 -1.96 -3.01 -2.20
N PRO A 589 -0.94 -3.81 -1.87
CA PRO A 589 -1.14 -4.91 -0.93
C PRO A 589 -1.51 -4.30 0.44
N GLU A 590 -2.55 -4.84 1.09
CA GLU A 590 -3.18 -4.35 2.34
C GLU A 590 -2.31 -4.65 3.58
N CYS A 591 -1.03 -4.28 3.51
CA CYS A 591 -0.04 -4.64 4.51
C CYS A 591 -0.24 -3.89 5.85
N GLY A 592 -0.79 -4.59 6.83
CA GLY A 592 -0.96 -4.14 8.22
C GLY A 592 -2.17 -4.73 8.97
N ASP A 593 -2.97 -5.62 8.36
CA ASP A 593 -4.24 -6.11 8.95
C ASP A 593 -4.10 -7.30 9.92
N GLY A 594 -2.95 -7.97 9.93
CA GLY A 594 -2.63 -9.17 10.71
C GLY A 594 -3.09 -10.50 10.11
N VAL A 595 -3.52 -10.54 8.84
CA VAL A 595 -4.15 -11.70 8.18
C VAL A 595 -3.68 -11.88 6.72
N CYS A 596 -2.51 -12.51 6.52
CA CYS A 596 -1.97 -12.91 5.20
C CYS A 596 -3.02 -13.52 4.23
N GLU A 597 -3.48 -12.73 3.25
CA GLU A 597 -4.50 -13.05 2.24
C GLU A 597 -4.22 -12.44 0.85
N GLY A 598 -4.98 -12.81 -0.19
CA GLY A 598 -4.73 -12.35 -1.56
C GLY A 598 -3.36 -12.78 -2.14
N ASP A 599 -2.68 -11.85 -2.82
CA ASP A 599 -1.34 -12.02 -3.41
C ASP A 599 -0.20 -11.71 -2.40
N GLU A 600 -0.54 -11.57 -1.11
CA GLU A 600 0.43 -11.33 -0.06
C GLU A 600 1.32 -12.54 0.20
N ASN A 601 2.60 -12.25 0.39
CA ASN A 601 3.62 -13.21 0.76
C ASN A 601 4.72 -12.49 1.54
N CYS A 602 5.67 -13.24 2.10
CA CYS A 602 6.73 -12.69 2.93
C CYS A 602 7.66 -11.66 2.22
N VAL A 603 7.59 -11.52 0.89
CA VAL A 603 8.30 -10.50 0.10
C VAL A 603 7.44 -9.26 -0.15
N THR A 604 6.13 -9.42 -0.35
CA THR A 604 5.19 -8.31 -0.64
C THR A 604 4.57 -7.70 0.62
N CYS A 605 4.39 -8.48 1.68
CA CYS A 605 4.01 -8.01 3.02
C CYS A 605 4.54 -8.94 4.14
N ALA A 606 5.75 -8.66 4.64
CA ALA A 606 6.33 -9.40 5.76
C ALA A 606 5.63 -9.15 7.10
N SER A 607 4.87 -8.05 7.24
CA SER A 607 4.19 -7.67 8.48
C SER A 607 3.10 -8.67 8.89
N ASP A 608 2.32 -9.17 7.93
CA ASP A 608 1.17 -10.05 8.18
C ASP A 608 1.44 -11.51 7.78
N CYS A 609 2.26 -11.74 6.75
CA CYS A 609 2.69 -13.07 6.32
C CYS A 609 3.94 -13.60 7.07
N GLY A 610 4.62 -12.75 7.85
CA GLY A 610 5.90 -13.04 8.49
C GLY A 610 7.10 -12.90 7.56
N GLU A 611 8.31 -12.83 8.14
CA GLU A 611 9.56 -12.82 7.38
C GLU A 611 9.78 -14.13 6.59
N CYS A 612 10.45 -14.06 5.45
CA CYS A 612 10.74 -15.23 4.62
C CYS A 612 11.72 -16.21 5.29
N ALA A 613 11.17 -17.15 6.06
CA ALA A 613 11.94 -18.26 6.62
C ALA A 613 12.31 -19.29 5.54
N GLU A 614 13.54 -19.81 5.57
CA GLU A 614 13.94 -20.93 4.71
C GLU A 614 13.03 -22.14 4.91
N CYS A 615 12.59 -22.75 3.80
CA CYS A 615 11.87 -24.03 3.81
C CYS A 615 12.72 -25.14 4.43
N PRO A 616 12.26 -25.85 5.48
CA PRO A 616 12.95 -27.04 6.00
C PRO A 616 13.09 -28.20 4.99
N HIS A 617 12.24 -28.21 3.95
CA HIS A 617 12.23 -29.12 2.80
C HIS A 617 11.22 -28.60 1.75
N ASP A 618 11.16 -29.21 0.56
CA ASP A 618 10.15 -28.86 -0.45
C ASP A 618 8.71 -29.16 0.04
N VAL A 619 7.72 -28.42 -0.47
CA VAL A 619 6.28 -28.65 -0.19
C VAL A 619 5.79 -30.03 -0.63
N CYS A 620 6.46 -30.66 -1.58
CA CYS A 620 6.19 -32.02 -2.05
C CYS A 620 6.90 -33.12 -1.21
N GLU A 621 7.78 -32.75 -0.26
CA GLU A 621 8.43 -33.70 0.64
C GLU A 621 7.81 -33.69 2.03
N SER A 622 7.63 -34.86 2.66
CA SER A 622 7.15 -34.95 4.04
C SER A 622 8.31 -34.81 5.05
N GLY A 623 8.15 -33.95 6.06
CA GLY A 623 9.21 -33.66 7.02
C GLY A 623 8.76 -32.95 8.30
N ALA A 624 9.41 -31.82 8.59
CA ALA A 624 9.11 -30.99 9.75
C ALA A 624 7.79 -30.22 9.54
N ALA A 625 7.30 -29.50 10.54
CA ALA A 625 6.24 -28.54 10.29
C ALA A 625 6.80 -27.39 9.44
N MET A 626 6.09 -26.98 8.38
CA MET A 626 6.52 -25.88 7.52
C MET A 626 6.17 -24.53 8.20
N PRO A 627 7.13 -23.58 8.32
CA PRO A 627 6.82 -22.24 8.80
C PRO A 627 5.79 -21.54 7.92
N PHE A 628 4.90 -20.75 8.53
CA PHE A 628 4.09 -19.79 7.78
C PHE A 628 5.03 -18.85 7.00
N GLY A 629 4.71 -18.58 5.74
CA GLY A 629 5.52 -17.70 4.88
C GLY A 629 6.69 -18.36 4.11
N CYS A 630 7.17 -19.57 4.45
CA CYS A 630 8.34 -20.15 3.76
C CYS A 630 8.09 -20.51 2.27
N ASN A 631 6.84 -20.78 1.91
CA ASN A 631 6.41 -20.98 0.53
C ASN A 631 4.94 -20.55 0.37
N THR A 632 4.58 -19.96 -0.77
CA THR A 632 3.22 -19.45 -1.04
C THR A 632 2.11 -20.51 -0.92
N CYS A 633 2.42 -21.79 -1.15
CA CYS A 633 1.48 -22.89 -0.94
C CYS A 633 1.25 -23.22 0.54
N VAL A 634 2.22 -22.96 1.43
CA VAL A 634 2.16 -23.38 2.84
C VAL A 634 0.97 -22.75 3.58
N PRO A 635 0.75 -21.41 3.56
CA PRO A 635 -0.43 -20.80 4.17
C PRO A 635 -1.76 -21.42 3.73
N ILE A 636 -1.90 -21.75 2.44
CA ILE A 636 -3.11 -22.38 1.88
C ILE A 636 -3.35 -23.74 2.55
N ILE A 637 -2.30 -24.58 2.63
CA ILE A 637 -2.40 -25.90 3.28
C ILE A 637 -2.59 -25.77 4.79
N CYS A 638 -1.95 -24.78 5.46
CA CYS A 638 -2.15 -24.51 6.89
C CYS A 638 -3.62 -24.14 7.21
N LYS A 639 -4.28 -23.34 6.35
CA LYS A 639 -5.71 -22.98 6.51
C LYS A 639 -6.63 -24.20 6.34
N ILE A 640 -6.22 -25.23 5.59
CA ILE A 640 -6.97 -26.48 5.38
C ILE A 640 -6.74 -27.49 6.53
N ASP A 641 -5.49 -27.73 6.92
CA ASP A 641 -5.12 -28.57 8.07
C ASP A 641 -3.95 -27.94 8.85
N SER A 642 -4.28 -27.33 10.00
CA SER A 642 -3.28 -26.68 10.85
C SER A 642 -2.20 -27.65 11.35
N PHE A 643 -2.45 -28.97 11.34
CA PHE A 643 -1.45 -29.98 11.69
C PHE A 643 -0.18 -29.90 10.83
N CYS A 644 -0.31 -29.47 9.58
CA CYS A 644 0.81 -29.32 8.64
C CYS A 644 1.85 -28.28 9.08
N CYS A 645 1.42 -27.29 9.85
CA CYS A 645 2.21 -26.11 10.23
C CYS A 645 2.42 -26.01 11.75
N ASP A 646 1.52 -26.60 12.55
CA ASP A 646 1.64 -26.72 14.00
C ASP A 646 2.43 -27.95 14.48
N VAL A 647 2.48 -29.03 13.68
CA VAL A 647 2.97 -30.36 14.14
C VAL A 647 3.94 -31.05 13.19
N SER A 648 3.55 -31.29 11.93
CA SER A 648 4.42 -31.90 10.92
C SER A 648 3.79 -31.88 9.53
N TRP A 649 4.58 -31.56 8.51
CA TRP A 649 4.20 -31.68 7.11
C TRP A 649 4.26 -33.15 6.66
N ASP A 650 3.12 -33.84 6.68
CA ASP A 650 3.03 -35.27 6.35
C ASP A 650 2.44 -35.56 4.95
N SER A 651 2.20 -36.83 4.65
CA SER A 651 1.66 -37.26 3.34
C SER A 651 0.25 -36.75 3.03
N LEU A 652 -0.50 -36.25 4.01
CA LEU A 652 -1.77 -35.56 3.79
C LEU A 652 -1.53 -34.12 3.34
N CYS A 653 -0.59 -33.42 3.98
CA CYS A 653 -0.16 -32.07 3.59
C CYS A 653 0.35 -32.05 2.14
N VAL A 654 1.29 -32.95 1.80
CA VAL A 654 1.79 -33.16 0.43
C VAL A 654 0.64 -33.52 -0.53
N GLY A 655 -0.35 -34.30 -0.07
CA GLY A 655 -1.50 -34.71 -0.88
C GLY A 655 -2.47 -33.58 -1.23
N LEU A 656 -2.46 -32.47 -0.49
CA LEU A 656 -3.29 -31.29 -0.75
C LEU A 656 -2.62 -30.31 -1.73
N VAL A 657 -1.30 -30.33 -1.86
CA VAL A 657 -0.53 -29.40 -2.73
C VAL A 657 -1.02 -29.41 -4.19
N PRO A 658 -1.27 -30.55 -4.86
CA PRO A 658 -1.75 -30.55 -6.24
C PRO A 658 -3.21 -30.11 -6.40
N GLU A 659 -4.03 -30.24 -5.35
CA GLU A 659 -5.46 -29.88 -5.38
C GLU A 659 -5.68 -28.39 -5.09
N HIS A 660 -4.78 -27.75 -4.32
CA HIS A 660 -4.96 -26.39 -3.81
C HIS A 660 -3.87 -25.38 -4.22
N CYS A 661 -2.73 -25.82 -4.73
CA CYS A 661 -1.60 -24.94 -5.10
C CYS A 661 -1.13 -25.11 -6.56
N GLY A 662 -1.84 -25.89 -7.38
CA GLY A 662 -1.51 -26.11 -8.81
C GLY A 662 -0.19 -26.84 -9.10
N ARG A 663 0.56 -27.28 -8.07
CA ARG A 663 1.89 -27.88 -8.18
C ARG A 663 1.82 -29.41 -8.07
N SER A 664 2.29 -30.13 -9.09
CA SER A 664 2.34 -31.59 -9.08
C SER A 664 3.50 -32.12 -8.24
N CYS A 665 3.20 -32.93 -7.23
CA CYS A 665 4.17 -33.69 -6.46
C CYS A 665 4.22 -35.15 -6.98
N GLU A 666 5.25 -35.50 -7.76
CA GLU A 666 5.46 -36.84 -8.36
C GLU A 666 6.40 -37.77 -7.57
#